data_AF-A0A9P3PKV0-F1
#
_entry.id   AF-A0A9P3PKV0-F1
#
_cell.length_a   1.000
_cell.length_b   1.000
_cell.length_c   1.000
_cell.angle_alpha   90.00
_cell.angle_beta   90.00
_cell.angle_gamma   90.00
#
_symmetry.space_group_name_H-M   'P 1'
#
loop_
_entity.id
_entity.type
_entity.pdbx_description
1 polymer ?
#
loop_
_entity_poly.entity_id
_entity_poly.type
_entity_poly.pdbx_seq_one_letter_code
_entity_poly.pdbx_strand_id
1 'polypeptide(L)'
;MANDILDLDELPQFIESEWIGVGKKYPQKDVPFYISWAKAERLEIPQAYLHHLPPVDLPVEKFLLFKLPSQSNEIIATKAAAWFSHDEPKIDIIGLLSWPVPPRSFLDNLEAAFGQAWFDGSRSIVDHRFNDSTHRLPLWAITLWSRMADIIQKQATWRRSLQWLDTEEKRAKDRDVSEAIEEVRNELRTMGWNSKMAHVGGTSTTMDLAAFLSTVWLSDTHIDMMMEDMASRVASDANLAAKVIIAPLGFARELQSTGFRSFKGFTKRSTPLLLRYKKYIEENGISYLYFPIHVHGNHWIAGMVDFGRKTISFGSSPPINTLDNNTHQLCPGDSLGDTFSPSPAFHKLLRKWLSSEFGYKFANKGNTLRHGIQLDSYSCGILVANTIAYAVFAAPLWFARRAILERLEWFIRLAKRRIGSTTVDVGQSATSFTIPKEIGDDIPLSVALGDHNFPDLAEFAFGDVGAGDGDAEVTPIPPISRKPLALADLLNPASESETDDSSQYQDDESLSSSSPSATSPDDRMALDGTNVRATSLDVEGVSLGPTDSEWMDTVSEHAMSEGCTDIDGGSSIGTMPVDSDAVSLGLMGSMGSVSDHAASIDKAEQEQACGSVETNERLRRGVRKKGAVGKKRHASAGTAALTTLGWEVRKAKLIHRLSTGEEDEEVEVLEKMERVPCPGITEADDHRVPIYLRRTGVPGGGARSLKVIALELFGEVFSALGTEGKKQVWDAQVHEQKWRNDHARLRVFAAKCKHTVTVADWAPNRARPCDECRQVLKSNAFKNALRHPVPHAENYIYTNHRYRAPLLGEIFARTVGLQDIIANSNPKNTPCIRYAKEVLAGNLDNAVFNGLVEAMVTKYDKEARGVGLQNFKFSPAWDELCHILLIHSPRTYRALAEHLPTRSERSFRMKEARQPRFPMEICARSFELVVDHLKALDYSGPVGLSCDDTKLFSVMRLYWDSDQDSYFLVGGVGGPLRVADPESVKRVIADAKVQNAPKVRLWCLTIPVPKMTPIIVAALPIANDLSADVLLVLLEQVLDGLIDHHVRVVSYACDGTEVERSVQRLFVAKSEHEEYVIEGPQPGFVDTKITIAKYRGQAICMVQDSKHALKTFRNNLFSGARLLTFGNYTATYRHIREIAFEDGTPLYKRDVERLDRQDDNAANRLFSADVLKYL
;
A
#
# COMPACT_ATOMS: atom_id res chain seq x y z
N MET A 1 -49.99 6.51 -14.82
CA MET A 1 -51.37 5.95 -14.85
C MET A 1 -51.87 5.94 -13.40
N ALA A 2 -52.91 5.20 -13.04
CA ALA A 2 -53.55 5.33 -11.73
C ALA A 2 -52.65 4.91 -10.55
N ASN A 3 -53.08 5.29 -9.34
CA ASN A 3 -52.57 4.75 -8.10
C ASN A 3 -53.12 3.32 -7.96
N ASP A 4 -52.25 2.33 -7.79
CA ASP A 4 -52.64 1.01 -7.28
C ASP A 4 -51.97 0.81 -5.91
N ILE A 5 -52.80 0.64 -4.89
CA ILE A 5 -52.35 0.28 -3.54
C ILE A 5 -51.95 -1.19 -3.60
N LEU A 6 -50.66 -1.49 -3.44
CA LEU A 6 -50.19 -2.86 -3.37
C LEU A 6 -50.72 -3.54 -2.11
N ASP A 7 -51.79 -4.31 -2.28
CA ASP A 7 -52.23 -5.30 -1.29
C ASP A 7 -51.10 -6.32 -1.07
N LEU A 8 -50.92 -6.76 0.17
CA LEU A 8 -49.86 -7.69 0.55
C LEU A 8 -50.28 -9.15 0.34
N ASP A 9 -51.58 -9.42 0.25
CA ASP A 9 -52.13 -10.76 0.05
C ASP A 9 -52.19 -11.19 -1.43
N GLU A 10 -51.94 -10.28 -2.39
CA GLU A 10 -51.90 -10.56 -3.85
C GLU A 10 -50.47 -10.53 -4.46
N LEU A 11 -49.43 -10.80 -3.68
CA LEU A 11 -48.08 -10.92 -4.24
C LEU A 11 -47.95 -12.18 -5.12
N PRO A 12 -47.48 -12.07 -6.40
CA PRO A 12 -47.40 -13.22 -7.30
C PRO A 12 -46.38 -14.26 -6.78
N GLN A 13 -46.85 -15.50 -6.61
CA GLN A 13 -46.05 -16.61 -6.10
C GLN A 13 -45.05 -17.12 -7.16
N PHE A 14 -43.89 -17.63 -6.71
CA PHE A 14 -42.95 -18.31 -7.59
C PHE A 14 -43.45 -19.74 -7.91
N ILE A 15 -43.83 -19.98 -9.17
CA ILE A 15 -44.33 -21.28 -9.65
C ILE A 15 -43.18 -22.02 -10.34
N GLU A 16 -42.62 -23.06 -9.71
CA GLU A 16 -41.40 -23.73 -10.22
C GLU A 16 -41.51 -24.16 -11.69
N SER A 17 -42.65 -24.72 -12.11
CA SER A 17 -42.91 -25.18 -13.49
C SER A 17 -42.99 -24.04 -14.53
N GLU A 18 -43.02 -22.79 -14.11
CA GLU A 18 -42.94 -21.62 -14.99
C GLU A 18 -41.54 -20.99 -15.05
N TRP A 19 -40.58 -21.41 -14.20
CA TRP A 19 -39.29 -20.73 -14.05
C TRP A 19 -38.06 -21.66 -14.04
N ILE A 20 -38.22 -22.94 -13.70
CA ILE A 20 -37.12 -23.91 -13.61
C ILE A 20 -37.21 -24.89 -14.78
N GLY A 21 -36.11 -25.08 -15.51
CA GLY A 21 -36.01 -26.09 -16.58
C GLY A 21 -36.78 -25.73 -17.87
N VAL A 22 -37.72 -24.79 -17.83
CA VAL A 22 -38.35 -24.18 -19.02
C VAL A 22 -37.46 -23.12 -19.70
N GLY A 23 -36.15 -23.17 -19.41
CA GLY A 23 -35.11 -22.36 -20.04
C GLY A 23 -34.83 -20.99 -19.40
N LYS A 24 -35.50 -20.55 -18.32
CA LYS A 24 -35.52 -19.10 -17.98
C LYS A 24 -34.19 -18.39 -17.78
N LYS A 25 -34.13 -17.08 -18.08
CA LYS A 25 -32.99 -16.20 -17.73
C LYS A 25 -33.22 -15.47 -16.42
N TYR A 26 -32.36 -15.78 -15.45
CA TYR A 26 -32.32 -15.16 -14.15
C TYR A 26 -31.96 -13.68 -14.26
N PRO A 27 -32.80 -12.75 -13.76
CA PRO A 27 -32.52 -11.32 -13.86
C PRO A 27 -31.23 -10.94 -13.10
N GLN A 28 -30.23 -10.39 -13.79
CA GLN A 28 -29.01 -9.90 -13.14
C GLN A 28 -29.17 -8.54 -12.43
N LYS A 29 -30.25 -7.82 -12.72
CA LYS A 29 -30.62 -6.53 -12.12
C LYS A 29 -32.12 -6.50 -11.92
N ASP A 30 -32.56 -5.72 -10.94
CA ASP A 30 -33.98 -5.42 -10.70
C ASP A 30 -34.83 -6.71 -10.53
N VAL A 31 -34.29 -7.66 -9.75
CA VAL A 31 -34.86 -9.00 -9.54
C VAL A 31 -36.23 -8.90 -8.87
N PRO A 32 -37.31 -9.46 -9.46
CA PRO A 32 -38.62 -9.51 -8.83
C PRO A 32 -38.58 -10.17 -7.45
N PHE A 33 -39.29 -9.58 -6.48
CA PHE A 33 -39.22 -9.98 -5.08
C PHE A 33 -39.48 -11.47 -4.86
N TYR A 34 -40.49 -12.05 -5.52
CA TYR A 34 -40.82 -13.48 -5.41
C TYR A 34 -39.72 -14.41 -5.94
N ILE A 35 -39.01 -14.02 -7.00
CA ILE A 35 -37.83 -14.75 -7.53
C ILE A 35 -36.66 -14.64 -6.55
N SER A 36 -36.43 -13.44 -5.99
CA SER A 36 -35.38 -13.21 -4.99
C SER A 36 -35.63 -14.01 -3.71
N TRP A 37 -36.88 -14.09 -3.27
CA TRP A 37 -37.33 -14.85 -2.11
C TRP A 37 -37.20 -16.37 -2.32
N ALA A 38 -37.73 -16.92 -3.42
CA ALA A 38 -37.58 -18.34 -3.75
C ALA A 38 -36.11 -18.74 -3.98
N LYS A 39 -35.28 -17.85 -4.53
CA LYS A 39 -33.81 -18.05 -4.60
C LYS A 39 -33.19 -18.15 -3.20
N ALA A 40 -33.61 -17.29 -2.27
CA ALA A 40 -33.11 -17.29 -0.90
C ALA A 40 -33.54 -18.56 -0.14
N GLU A 41 -34.79 -18.99 -0.29
CA GLU A 41 -35.30 -20.27 0.23
C GLU A 41 -34.50 -21.47 -0.31
N ARG A 42 -34.24 -21.51 -1.63
CA ARG A 42 -33.45 -22.59 -2.27
C ARG A 42 -31.97 -22.61 -1.82
N LEU A 43 -31.46 -21.48 -1.34
CA LEU A 43 -30.13 -21.33 -0.74
C LEU A 43 -30.13 -21.39 0.80
N GLU A 44 -31.28 -21.54 1.45
CA GLU A 44 -31.35 -21.53 2.91
C GLU A 44 -30.72 -22.81 3.48
N ILE A 45 -29.83 -22.65 4.45
CA ILE A 45 -29.21 -23.76 5.16
C ILE A 45 -30.27 -24.31 6.14
N PRO A 46 -30.73 -25.56 6.01
CA PRO A 46 -31.79 -26.08 6.85
C PRO A 46 -31.42 -26.01 8.33
N GLN A 47 -32.40 -25.71 9.19
CA GLN A 47 -32.21 -25.56 10.64
C GLN A 47 -31.43 -26.72 11.29
N ALA A 48 -31.60 -27.94 10.76
CA ALA A 48 -30.88 -29.14 11.17
C ALA A 48 -29.36 -29.05 11.04
N TYR A 49 -28.81 -28.20 10.16
CA TYR A 49 -27.36 -28.05 9.96
C TYR A 49 -26.77 -26.76 10.56
N LEU A 50 -27.61 -25.76 10.88
CA LEU A 50 -27.13 -24.51 11.49
C LEU A 50 -26.42 -24.73 12.84
N HIS A 51 -26.77 -25.78 13.58
CA HIS A 51 -26.12 -26.14 14.85
C HIS A 51 -24.67 -26.63 14.70
N HIS A 52 -24.21 -26.93 13.48
CA HIS A 52 -22.80 -27.24 13.20
C HIS A 52 -21.94 -25.97 12.98
N LEU A 53 -22.56 -24.80 12.81
CA LEU A 53 -21.86 -23.52 12.79
C LEU A 53 -21.79 -22.95 14.22
N PRO A 54 -20.69 -22.24 14.59
CA PRO A 54 -20.60 -21.57 15.87
C PRO A 54 -21.62 -20.41 15.91
N PRO A 55 -22.59 -20.42 16.85
CA PRO A 55 -23.61 -19.37 16.92
C PRO A 55 -22.97 -18.03 17.36
N VAL A 56 -23.55 -16.91 16.95
CA VAL A 56 -22.91 -15.57 17.02
C VAL A 56 -22.76 -15.00 18.44
N ASP A 57 -23.44 -15.61 19.40
CA ASP A 57 -23.41 -15.38 20.84
C ASP A 57 -22.36 -16.24 21.58
N LEU A 58 -21.79 -17.26 20.91
CA LEU A 58 -20.74 -18.12 21.48
C LEU A 58 -19.55 -17.26 21.96
N PRO A 59 -19.15 -17.29 23.25
CA PRO A 59 -18.08 -16.44 23.75
C PRO A 59 -16.77 -16.61 22.98
N VAL A 60 -16.04 -15.52 22.75
CA VAL A 60 -14.83 -15.51 21.89
C VAL A 60 -13.83 -16.60 22.28
N GLU A 61 -13.58 -16.83 23.58
CA GLU A 61 -12.68 -17.91 24.03
C GLU A 61 -13.14 -19.31 23.57
N LYS A 62 -14.45 -19.59 23.60
CA LYS A 62 -15.02 -20.85 23.09
C LYS A 62 -15.04 -20.90 21.56
N PHE A 63 -15.33 -19.79 20.91
CA PHE A 63 -15.31 -19.67 19.44
C PHE A 63 -13.92 -19.96 18.86
N LEU A 64 -12.85 -19.52 19.53
CA LEU A 64 -11.47 -19.78 19.07
C LEU A 64 -11.03 -21.24 19.20
N LEU A 65 -11.68 -22.01 20.08
CA LEU A 65 -11.53 -23.46 20.24
C LEU A 65 -12.47 -24.27 19.31
N PHE A 66 -13.46 -23.62 18.68
CA PHE A 66 -14.38 -24.27 17.76
C PHE A 66 -13.63 -24.77 16.52
N LYS A 67 -13.77 -26.06 16.21
CA LYS A 67 -13.12 -26.68 15.04
C LYS A 67 -13.87 -26.27 13.78
N LEU A 68 -13.14 -25.64 12.87
CA LEU A 68 -13.57 -25.33 11.50
C LEU A 68 -12.56 -25.99 10.54
N PRO A 69 -12.98 -26.37 9.32
CA PRO A 69 -12.05 -26.83 8.30
C PRO A 69 -11.12 -25.70 7.83
N SER A 70 -10.10 -26.07 7.06
CA SER A 70 -9.21 -25.10 6.41
C SER A 70 -9.93 -24.35 5.28
N GLN A 71 -9.58 -23.09 5.10
CA GLN A 71 -9.84 -22.37 3.85
C GLN A 71 -8.83 -22.86 2.80
N SER A 72 -9.30 -23.34 1.65
CA SER A 72 -8.41 -23.72 0.55
C SER A 72 -7.85 -22.50 -0.17
N ASN A 73 -6.61 -22.64 -0.67
CA ASN A 73 -5.88 -21.71 -1.52
C ASN A 73 -5.65 -22.29 -2.94
N GLU A 74 -6.28 -23.42 -3.28
CA GLU A 74 -6.11 -24.11 -4.57
C GLU A 74 -6.65 -23.26 -5.74
N ILE A 75 -5.97 -23.28 -6.88
CA ILE A 75 -6.48 -22.66 -8.11
C ILE A 75 -7.47 -23.62 -8.77
N ILE A 76 -8.77 -23.37 -8.61
CA ILE A 76 -9.82 -24.16 -9.25
C ILE A 76 -9.90 -23.75 -10.73
N ALA A 77 -9.39 -24.61 -11.62
CA ALA A 77 -9.41 -24.39 -13.07
C ALA A 77 -10.81 -24.57 -13.69
N THR A 78 -11.66 -25.41 -13.10
CA THR A 78 -13.03 -25.67 -13.56
C THR A 78 -13.92 -24.45 -13.37
N LYS A 79 -14.57 -23.98 -14.44
CA LYS A 79 -15.53 -22.86 -14.37
C LYS A 79 -16.66 -23.15 -13.37
N ALA A 80 -17.07 -22.15 -12.60
CA ALA A 80 -18.14 -22.29 -11.60
C ALA A 80 -19.48 -22.80 -12.17
N ALA A 81 -19.80 -22.50 -13.43
CA ALA A 81 -20.99 -23.04 -14.09
C ALA A 81 -20.98 -24.57 -14.25
N ALA A 82 -19.80 -25.19 -14.40
CA ALA A 82 -19.67 -26.64 -14.55
C ALA A 82 -19.78 -27.42 -13.22
N TRP A 83 -19.79 -26.71 -12.08
CA TRP A 83 -20.03 -27.32 -10.77
C TRP A 83 -21.51 -27.63 -10.52
N PHE A 84 -22.43 -27.17 -11.37
CA PHE A 84 -23.86 -27.42 -11.22
C PHE A 84 -24.30 -28.71 -11.92
N SER A 85 -25.29 -29.41 -11.37
CA SER A 85 -25.80 -30.66 -11.94
C SER A 85 -27.32 -30.76 -11.83
N HIS A 86 -27.95 -31.34 -12.85
CA HIS A 86 -29.37 -31.69 -12.85
C HIS A 86 -29.69 -32.93 -11.99
N ASP A 87 -28.68 -33.68 -11.55
CA ASP A 87 -28.86 -34.82 -10.63
C ASP A 87 -29.42 -34.36 -9.27
N GLU A 88 -30.23 -35.20 -8.62
CA GLU A 88 -30.64 -35.00 -7.23
C GLU A 88 -29.44 -35.06 -6.26
N PRO A 89 -29.46 -34.30 -5.15
CA PRO A 89 -28.42 -34.36 -4.14
C PRO A 89 -28.39 -35.75 -3.46
N LYS A 90 -27.21 -36.37 -3.46
CA LYS A 90 -26.90 -37.67 -2.85
C LYS A 90 -26.21 -37.40 -1.51
N ILE A 91 -26.96 -37.54 -0.42
CA ILE A 91 -26.61 -36.96 0.87
C ILE A 91 -25.45 -37.70 1.56
N ASP A 92 -24.27 -37.11 1.51
CA ASP A 92 -23.37 -37.01 2.68
C ASP A 92 -22.97 -35.54 2.87
N ILE A 93 -23.54 -34.93 3.90
CA ILE A 93 -23.26 -33.54 4.32
C ILE A 93 -22.26 -33.50 5.49
N ILE A 94 -22.03 -34.63 6.17
CA ILE A 94 -21.13 -34.70 7.32
C ILE A 94 -19.67 -34.58 6.83
N GLY A 95 -19.35 -35.20 5.69
CA GLY A 95 -18.07 -34.97 4.99
C GLY A 95 -17.79 -33.49 4.75
N LEU A 96 -18.77 -32.73 4.24
CA LEU A 96 -18.64 -31.31 3.87
C LEU A 96 -18.11 -30.41 4.99
N LEU A 97 -18.50 -30.70 6.24
CA LEU A 97 -18.07 -29.94 7.43
C LEU A 97 -16.59 -30.16 7.78
N SER A 98 -15.97 -31.21 7.24
CA SER A 98 -14.55 -31.54 7.41
C SER A 98 -13.67 -31.15 6.21
N TRP A 99 -14.28 -30.93 5.04
CA TRP A 99 -13.55 -30.66 3.78
C TRP A 99 -13.01 -29.22 3.70
N PRO A 100 -11.83 -29.00 3.07
CA PRO A 100 -11.32 -27.66 2.79
C PRO A 100 -12.29 -26.79 1.98
N VAL A 101 -12.73 -25.68 2.57
CA VAL A 101 -13.69 -24.74 1.96
C VAL A 101 -13.11 -24.16 0.66
N PRO A 102 -13.86 -24.09 -0.46
CA PRO A 102 -13.36 -23.50 -1.70
C PRO A 102 -12.87 -22.06 -1.51
N PRO A 103 -11.87 -21.57 -2.27
CA PRO A 103 -11.37 -20.19 -2.20
C PRO A 103 -12.50 -19.15 -2.25
N ARG A 104 -12.43 -18.08 -1.45
CA ARG A 104 -13.51 -17.07 -1.37
C ARG A 104 -13.89 -16.50 -2.74
N SER A 105 -12.91 -16.15 -3.56
CA SER A 105 -13.12 -15.66 -4.93
C SER A 105 -13.78 -16.69 -5.86
N PHE A 106 -13.65 -17.99 -5.57
CA PHE A 106 -14.40 -19.03 -6.29
C PHE A 106 -15.84 -19.16 -5.77
N LEU A 107 -16.06 -19.06 -4.46
CA LEU A 107 -17.41 -19.02 -3.87
C LEU A 107 -18.22 -17.83 -4.38
N ASP A 108 -17.60 -16.65 -4.48
CA ASP A 108 -18.24 -15.45 -5.04
C ASP A 108 -18.67 -15.67 -6.52
N ASN A 109 -17.86 -16.36 -7.32
CA ASN A 109 -18.20 -16.76 -8.69
C ASN A 109 -19.31 -17.83 -8.74
N LEU A 110 -19.34 -18.76 -7.78
CA LEU A 110 -20.34 -19.83 -7.70
C LEU A 110 -21.71 -19.30 -7.26
N GLU A 111 -21.74 -18.35 -6.33
CA GLU A 111 -22.96 -17.64 -5.89
C GLU A 111 -23.53 -16.73 -6.99
N ALA A 112 -22.66 -16.11 -7.80
CA ALA A 112 -23.04 -15.37 -9.01
C ALA A 112 -23.62 -16.28 -10.11
N ALA A 113 -23.02 -17.46 -10.34
CA ALA A 113 -23.48 -18.41 -11.35
C ALA A 113 -24.79 -19.13 -10.95
N PHE A 114 -25.01 -19.39 -9.65
CA PHE A 114 -26.15 -20.17 -9.16
C PHE A 114 -27.51 -19.66 -9.64
N GLY A 115 -27.72 -18.35 -9.68
CA GLY A 115 -29.02 -17.78 -10.09
C GLY A 115 -29.47 -18.29 -11.46
N GLN A 116 -28.53 -18.38 -12.41
CA GLN A 116 -28.82 -18.91 -13.73
C GLN A 116 -28.89 -20.43 -13.77
N ALA A 117 -27.92 -21.11 -13.15
CA ALA A 117 -27.89 -22.57 -13.14
C ALA A 117 -29.18 -23.18 -12.52
N TRP A 118 -29.77 -22.52 -11.53
CA TRP A 118 -31.07 -22.89 -10.96
C TRP A 118 -32.21 -22.79 -11.98
N PHE A 119 -32.30 -21.69 -12.73
CA PHE A 119 -33.31 -21.54 -13.79
C PHE A 119 -33.08 -22.50 -14.97
N ASP A 120 -31.83 -22.82 -15.30
CA ASP A 120 -31.46 -23.87 -16.26
C ASP A 120 -31.88 -25.28 -15.77
N GLY A 121 -32.37 -25.43 -14.54
CA GLY A 121 -32.86 -26.69 -13.99
C GLY A 121 -31.83 -27.48 -13.17
N SER A 122 -30.77 -26.84 -12.67
CA SER A 122 -29.79 -27.50 -11.78
C SER A 122 -30.38 -27.74 -10.39
N ARG A 123 -30.12 -28.93 -9.85
CA ARG A 123 -30.75 -29.46 -8.64
C ARG A 123 -29.73 -29.73 -7.51
N SER A 124 -28.45 -29.89 -7.86
CA SER A 124 -27.32 -30.07 -6.94
C SER A 124 -26.04 -29.38 -7.45
N ILE A 125 -24.98 -29.38 -6.63
CA ILE A 125 -23.61 -29.01 -7.02
C ILE A 125 -22.61 -30.17 -6.83
N VAL A 126 -21.45 -30.06 -7.46
CA VAL A 126 -20.35 -31.03 -7.47
C VAL A 126 -19.05 -30.33 -7.09
N ASP A 127 -18.35 -30.82 -6.07
CA ASP A 127 -16.98 -30.37 -5.79
C ASP A 127 -15.99 -31.25 -6.55
N HIS A 128 -15.47 -30.75 -7.67
CA HIS A 128 -14.55 -31.51 -8.52
C HIS A 128 -13.19 -31.83 -7.87
N ARG A 129 -12.92 -31.28 -6.68
CA ARG A 129 -11.67 -31.56 -5.93
C ARG A 129 -11.76 -32.84 -5.09
N PHE A 130 -12.96 -33.41 -4.90
CA PHE A 130 -13.18 -34.55 -4.02
C PHE A 130 -14.05 -35.63 -4.67
N ASN A 131 -13.83 -36.87 -4.23
CA ASN A 131 -14.64 -38.06 -4.54
C ASN A 131 -14.97 -38.21 -6.03
N ASP A 132 -13.97 -37.99 -6.90
CA ASP A 132 -14.02 -38.15 -8.36
C ASP A 132 -15.22 -37.45 -9.04
N SER A 133 -15.64 -36.30 -8.52
CA SER A 133 -16.85 -35.58 -9.00
C SER A 133 -18.15 -36.39 -8.91
N THR A 134 -18.21 -37.45 -8.10
CA THR A 134 -19.38 -38.36 -8.00
C THR A 134 -20.45 -37.90 -7.01
N HIS A 135 -20.06 -37.13 -5.98
CA HIS A 135 -20.98 -36.59 -4.99
C HIS A 135 -21.90 -35.52 -5.60
N ARG A 136 -23.12 -35.41 -5.05
CA ARG A 136 -24.12 -34.41 -5.43
C ARG A 136 -24.59 -33.71 -4.17
N LEU A 137 -24.11 -32.49 -3.97
CA LEU A 137 -24.35 -31.68 -2.79
C LEU A 137 -25.59 -30.80 -2.99
N PRO A 138 -26.38 -30.51 -1.94
CA PRO A 138 -27.51 -29.60 -2.07
C PRO A 138 -27.06 -28.17 -2.40
N LEU A 139 -27.87 -27.42 -3.14
CA LEU A 139 -27.52 -26.08 -3.65
C LEU A 139 -27.18 -25.07 -2.52
N TRP A 140 -27.81 -25.19 -1.35
CA TRP A 140 -27.49 -24.39 -0.16
C TRP A 140 -26.08 -24.65 0.43
N ALA A 141 -25.35 -25.66 -0.05
CA ALA A 141 -23.94 -25.87 0.31
C ALA A 141 -23.06 -24.67 -0.10
N ILE A 142 -23.44 -23.92 -1.14
CA ILE A 142 -22.82 -22.63 -1.51
C ILE A 142 -22.90 -21.66 -0.32
N THR A 143 -24.11 -21.47 0.23
CA THR A 143 -24.36 -20.61 1.40
C THR A 143 -23.63 -21.08 2.63
N LEU A 144 -23.56 -22.40 2.86
CA LEU A 144 -22.82 -22.98 3.97
C LEU A 144 -21.32 -22.68 3.86
N TRP A 145 -20.70 -22.91 2.71
CA TRP A 145 -19.30 -22.56 2.48
C TRP A 145 -19.04 -21.04 2.53
N SER A 146 -19.89 -20.21 1.92
CA SER A 146 -19.79 -18.74 1.98
C SER A 146 -19.85 -18.21 3.42
N ARG A 147 -20.71 -18.80 4.28
CA ARG A 147 -20.72 -18.51 5.73
C ARG A 147 -19.49 -19.07 6.45
N MET A 148 -19.07 -20.30 6.16
CA MET A 148 -17.89 -20.90 6.80
C MET A 148 -16.61 -20.12 6.49
N ALA A 149 -16.42 -19.62 5.27
CA ALA A 149 -15.29 -18.77 4.89
C ALA A 149 -15.25 -17.45 5.70
N ASP A 150 -16.39 -16.78 5.85
CA ASP A 150 -16.52 -15.58 6.70
C ASP A 150 -16.21 -15.89 8.17
N ILE A 151 -16.77 -16.98 8.71
CA ILE A 151 -16.53 -17.43 10.08
C ILE A 151 -15.03 -17.76 10.29
N ILE A 152 -14.37 -18.44 9.35
CA ILE A 152 -12.92 -18.74 9.40
C ILE A 152 -12.09 -17.45 9.42
N GLN A 153 -12.42 -16.46 8.56
CA GLN A 153 -11.74 -15.17 8.50
C GLN A 153 -11.90 -14.36 9.81
N LYS A 154 -13.09 -14.40 10.40
CA LYS A 154 -13.40 -13.77 11.69
C LYS A 154 -12.70 -14.49 12.86
N GLN A 155 -12.66 -15.82 12.86
CA GLN A 155 -11.91 -16.62 13.82
C GLN A 155 -10.40 -16.33 13.73
N ALA A 156 -9.83 -16.25 12.53
CA ALA A 156 -8.44 -15.87 12.31
C ALA A 156 -8.14 -14.42 12.75
N THR A 157 -9.13 -13.53 12.73
CA THR A 157 -9.00 -12.16 13.23
C THR A 157 -8.98 -12.12 14.76
N TRP A 158 -9.91 -12.79 15.43
CA TRP A 158 -9.88 -12.94 16.89
C TRP A 158 -8.61 -13.65 17.40
N ARG A 159 -8.05 -14.63 16.66
CA ARG A 159 -6.73 -15.23 17.00
C ARG A 159 -5.61 -14.21 16.98
N ARG A 160 -5.57 -13.31 15.99
CA ARG A 160 -4.58 -12.22 15.90
C ARG A 160 -4.75 -11.22 17.05
N SER A 161 -5.98 -10.90 17.44
CA SER A 161 -6.26 -10.03 18.59
C SER A 161 -5.78 -10.63 19.92
N LEU A 162 -5.96 -11.94 20.16
CA LEU A 162 -5.38 -12.60 21.33
C LEU A 162 -3.84 -12.63 21.27
N GLN A 163 -3.24 -12.92 20.11
CA GLN A 163 -1.78 -12.89 19.95
C GLN A 163 -1.19 -11.50 20.20
N TRP A 164 -1.93 -10.43 19.87
CA TRP A 164 -1.57 -9.05 20.19
C TRP A 164 -1.66 -8.78 21.69
N LEU A 165 -2.76 -9.13 22.36
CA LEU A 165 -2.89 -9.03 23.83
C LEU A 165 -1.76 -9.76 24.56
N ASP A 166 -1.50 -11.01 24.18
CA ASP A 166 -0.42 -11.84 24.72
C ASP A 166 0.97 -11.26 24.43
N THR A 167 1.12 -10.41 23.43
CA THR A 167 2.38 -9.72 23.11
C THR A 167 2.53 -8.47 23.97
N GLU A 168 1.47 -7.67 24.13
CA GLU A 168 1.50 -6.48 24.96
C GLU A 168 1.53 -6.79 26.46
N GLU A 169 0.92 -7.88 26.93
CA GLU A 169 1.08 -8.37 28.32
C GLU A 169 2.55 -8.65 28.63
N LYS A 170 3.27 -9.29 27.71
CA LYS A 170 4.72 -9.58 27.86
C LYS A 170 5.59 -8.33 27.76
N ARG A 171 5.07 -7.22 27.22
CA ARG A 171 5.72 -5.90 27.14
C ARG A 171 5.34 -4.99 28.32
N ALA A 172 4.21 -5.25 28.97
CA ALA A 172 3.64 -4.42 30.02
C ALA A 172 4.59 -4.32 31.23
N LYS A 173 5.11 -3.11 31.43
CA LYS A 173 5.77 -2.68 32.68
C LYS A 173 4.87 -1.77 33.50
N ASP A 174 3.71 -1.42 32.94
CA ASP A 174 2.69 -0.58 33.54
C ASP A 174 1.61 -1.46 34.17
N ARG A 175 1.14 -1.08 35.36
CA ARG A 175 0.10 -1.82 36.08
C ARG A 175 -1.24 -1.66 35.40
N ASP A 176 -1.55 -0.46 34.93
CA ASP A 176 -2.86 -0.10 34.39
C ASP A 176 -3.13 -0.88 33.10
N VAL A 177 -2.10 -1.07 32.26
CA VAL A 177 -2.15 -1.94 31.08
C VAL A 177 -2.36 -3.40 31.45
N SER A 178 -1.68 -3.90 32.50
CA SER A 178 -1.86 -5.29 32.95
C SER A 178 -3.26 -5.57 33.49
N GLU A 179 -3.85 -4.62 34.23
CA GLU A 179 -5.21 -4.74 34.76
C GLU A 179 -6.25 -4.64 33.64
N ALA A 180 -6.08 -3.72 32.68
CA ALA A 180 -6.93 -3.63 31.50
C ALA A 180 -6.87 -4.88 30.60
N ILE A 181 -5.72 -5.54 30.43
CA ILE A 181 -5.62 -6.79 29.66
C ILE A 181 -6.42 -7.94 30.31
N GLU A 182 -6.37 -8.08 31.64
CA GLU A 182 -7.19 -9.09 32.32
C GLU A 182 -8.68 -8.72 32.30
N GLU A 183 -9.05 -7.44 32.35
CA GLU A 183 -10.43 -7.01 32.16
C GLU A 183 -10.95 -7.33 30.75
N VAL A 184 -10.15 -7.07 29.70
CA VAL A 184 -10.46 -7.52 28.32
C VAL A 184 -10.66 -9.03 28.25
N ARG A 185 -9.78 -9.83 28.87
CA ARG A 185 -9.94 -11.30 28.92
C ARG A 185 -11.22 -11.73 29.63
N ASN A 186 -11.68 -10.98 30.65
CA ASN A 186 -12.94 -11.26 31.33
C ASN A 186 -14.17 -10.93 30.48
N GLU A 187 -14.15 -9.87 29.67
CA GLU A 187 -15.21 -9.64 28.68
C GLU A 187 -15.20 -10.73 27.59
N LEU A 188 -14.04 -11.13 27.06
CA LEU A 188 -13.91 -12.19 26.02
C LEU A 188 -14.40 -13.58 26.47
N ARG A 189 -14.52 -13.82 27.79
CA ARG A 189 -15.14 -15.03 28.39
C ARG A 189 -16.67 -15.05 28.30
N THR A 190 -17.31 -13.90 28.08
CA THR A 190 -18.78 -13.75 28.12
C THR A 190 -19.37 -13.09 26.87
N MET A 191 -18.60 -12.28 26.16
CA MET A 191 -19.00 -11.60 24.94
C MET A 191 -18.95 -12.56 23.74
N GLY A 192 -20.08 -12.72 23.06
CA GLY A 192 -20.19 -13.49 21.82
C GLY A 192 -19.33 -12.91 20.69
N TRP A 193 -18.86 -13.76 19.78
CA TRP A 193 -17.83 -13.40 18.80
C TRP A 193 -18.30 -12.51 17.62
N ASN A 194 -19.60 -12.45 17.34
CA ASN A 194 -20.21 -11.61 16.28
C ASN A 194 -21.66 -11.20 16.67
N SER A 195 -21.89 -10.92 17.96
CA SER A 195 -23.21 -10.51 18.48
C SER A 195 -23.52 -9.06 18.07
N LYS A 196 -24.80 -8.71 17.87
CA LYS A 196 -25.21 -7.31 17.63
C LYS A 196 -24.92 -6.43 18.85
N MET A 197 -24.49 -5.20 18.61
CA MET A 197 -24.27 -4.20 19.66
C MET A 197 -25.43 -3.20 19.75
N ALA A 198 -25.53 -2.46 20.86
CA ALA A 198 -26.52 -1.39 21.01
C ALA A 198 -26.18 -0.14 20.18
N HIS A 199 -24.93 -0.04 19.76
CA HIS A 199 -24.33 1.12 19.12
C HIS A 199 -24.65 1.24 17.62
N VAL A 200 -24.61 2.47 17.10
CA VAL A 200 -24.81 2.84 15.69
C VAL A 200 -26.11 2.24 15.15
N GLY A 201 -27.23 2.46 15.86
CA GLY A 201 -28.56 1.96 15.48
C GLY A 201 -28.68 0.42 15.43
N GLY A 202 -27.77 -0.32 16.06
CA GLY A 202 -27.76 -1.79 16.01
C GLY A 202 -27.16 -2.39 14.74
N THR A 203 -26.43 -1.57 13.94
CA THR A 203 -25.78 -2.00 12.69
C THR A 203 -24.40 -2.65 12.91
N SER A 204 -23.74 -2.39 14.05
CA SER A 204 -22.41 -2.90 14.39
C SER A 204 -22.47 -4.18 15.25
N THR A 205 -21.37 -4.93 15.25
CA THR A 205 -21.22 -6.22 15.94
C THR A 205 -19.99 -6.25 16.84
N THR A 206 -19.97 -7.17 17.80
CA THR A 206 -18.80 -7.38 18.68
C THR A 206 -17.51 -7.74 17.91
N MET A 207 -17.62 -8.24 16.67
CA MET A 207 -16.50 -8.49 15.77
C MET A 207 -15.73 -7.20 15.42
N ASP A 208 -16.42 -6.06 15.32
CA ASP A 208 -15.78 -4.76 15.06
C ASP A 208 -14.79 -4.41 16.20
N LEU A 209 -15.11 -4.77 17.45
CA LEU A 209 -14.27 -4.49 18.60
C LEU A 209 -12.87 -5.15 18.54
N ALA A 210 -12.70 -6.21 17.74
CA ALA A 210 -11.40 -6.87 17.55
C ALA A 210 -10.31 -5.92 17.00
N ALA A 211 -10.70 -4.84 16.30
CA ALA A 211 -9.78 -3.84 15.78
C ALA A 211 -9.10 -3.02 16.88
N PHE A 212 -9.78 -2.72 17.99
CA PHE A 212 -9.17 -2.07 19.16
C PHE A 212 -8.06 -2.94 19.75
N LEU A 213 -8.25 -4.27 19.78
CA LEU A 213 -7.28 -5.26 20.25
C LEU A 213 -6.18 -5.57 19.21
N SER A 214 -5.66 -4.52 18.58
CA SER A 214 -4.61 -4.60 17.56
C SER A 214 -3.99 -3.21 17.30
N THR A 215 -3.10 -3.11 16.30
CA THR A 215 -2.60 -1.84 15.75
C THR A 215 -3.21 -1.46 14.39
N VAL A 216 -4.36 -2.03 14.00
CA VAL A 216 -5.03 -1.64 12.74
C VAL A 216 -5.67 -0.25 12.84
N TRP A 217 -5.89 0.39 11.69
CA TRP A 217 -6.61 1.66 11.60
C TRP A 217 -8.08 1.46 11.97
N LEU A 218 -8.64 2.44 12.69
CA LEU A 218 -10.06 2.44 13.05
C LEU A 218 -10.88 3.00 11.88
N SER A 219 -11.86 2.23 11.41
CA SER A 219 -12.81 2.66 10.37
C SER A 219 -13.89 3.58 10.93
N ASP A 220 -14.62 4.23 10.04
CA ASP A 220 -15.76 5.10 10.32
C ASP A 220 -16.72 4.56 11.40
N THR A 221 -17.11 3.27 11.35
CA THR A 221 -17.97 2.62 12.36
C THR A 221 -17.42 2.75 13.79
N HIS A 222 -16.11 2.65 13.95
CA HIS A 222 -15.44 2.78 15.25
C HIS A 222 -15.46 4.23 15.75
N ILE A 223 -15.34 5.20 14.84
CA ILE A 223 -15.44 6.62 15.19
C ILE A 223 -16.87 6.94 15.64
N ASP A 224 -17.88 6.49 14.91
CA ASP A 224 -19.29 6.70 15.25
C ASP A 224 -19.64 6.03 16.60
N MET A 225 -19.21 4.78 16.85
CA MET A 225 -19.32 4.13 18.18
C MET A 225 -18.71 4.96 19.33
N MET A 226 -17.52 5.57 19.10
CA MET A 226 -16.86 6.41 20.10
C MET A 226 -17.57 7.77 20.30
N MET A 227 -18.13 8.36 19.24
CA MET A 227 -18.90 9.60 19.36
C MET A 227 -20.21 9.37 20.12
N GLU A 228 -20.89 8.25 19.87
CA GLU A 228 -22.15 7.87 20.51
C GLU A 228 -21.99 7.55 22.01
N ASP A 229 -20.92 6.86 22.46
CA ASP A 229 -20.62 6.71 23.90
C ASP A 229 -20.48 8.07 24.59
N MET A 230 -19.75 8.99 23.94
CA MET A 230 -19.51 10.33 24.49
C MET A 230 -20.78 11.18 24.47
N ALA A 231 -21.58 11.15 23.40
CA ALA A 231 -22.87 11.83 23.34
C ALA A 231 -23.84 11.32 24.41
N SER A 232 -23.92 9.99 24.59
CA SER A 232 -24.69 9.37 25.70
C SER A 232 -24.25 9.90 27.07
N ARG A 233 -22.93 10.08 27.26
CA ARG A 233 -22.36 10.59 28.52
C ARG A 233 -22.61 12.08 28.72
N VAL A 234 -22.65 12.87 27.65
CA VAL A 234 -23.09 14.28 27.68
C VAL A 234 -24.58 14.36 28.05
N ALA A 235 -25.43 13.57 27.40
CA ALA A 235 -26.86 13.50 27.72
C ALA A 235 -27.15 13.03 29.16
N SER A 236 -26.24 12.25 29.76
CA SER A 236 -26.33 11.80 31.16
C SER A 236 -25.91 12.85 32.20
N ASP A 237 -25.31 13.98 31.81
CA ASP A 237 -24.96 15.09 32.69
C ASP A 237 -25.69 16.37 32.24
N ALA A 238 -26.69 16.79 33.00
CA ALA A 238 -27.50 17.97 32.70
C ALA A 238 -26.67 19.26 32.49
N ASN A 239 -25.48 19.39 33.09
CA ASN A 239 -24.61 20.55 32.92
C ASN A 239 -23.86 20.56 31.58
N LEU A 240 -23.60 19.37 31.03
CA LEU A 240 -22.99 19.19 29.73
C LEU A 240 -24.06 19.18 28.63
N ALA A 241 -25.17 18.46 28.81
CA ALA A 241 -26.29 18.42 27.87
C ALA A 241 -26.82 19.82 27.50
N ALA A 242 -26.91 20.72 28.48
CA ALA A 242 -27.34 22.11 28.26
C ALA A 242 -26.30 23.02 27.56
N LYS A 243 -25.13 22.50 27.16
CA LYS A 243 -24.01 23.32 26.64
C LYS A 243 -23.21 22.68 25.50
N VAL A 244 -23.24 21.35 25.38
CA VAL A 244 -22.36 20.56 24.53
C VAL A 244 -23.18 19.59 23.69
N ILE A 245 -22.83 19.47 22.42
CA ILE A 245 -23.31 18.39 21.54
C ILE A 245 -22.11 17.71 20.86
N ILE A 246 -22.19 16.38 20.68
CA ILE A 246 -21.14 15.56 20.06
C ILE A 246 -21.76 14.85 18.86
N ALA A 247 -21.41 15.31 17.67
CA ALA A 247 -21.96 14.81 16.41
C ALA A 247 -21.19 13.59 15.88
N PRO A 248 -21.87 12.64 15.20
CA PRO A 248 -21.23 11.56 14.46
C PRO A 248 -20.66 12.06 13.13
N LEU A 249 -20.07 11.15 12.35
CA LEU A 249 -19.60 11.41 10.98
C LEU A 249 -20.71 11.88 10.04
N GLY A 250 -21.99 11.59 10.33
CA GLY A 250 -23.15 12.07 9.58
C GLY A 250 -23.14 13.59 9.35
N PHE A 251 -22.84 14.37 10.39
CA PHE A 251 -22.72 15.84 10.31
C PHE A 251 -21.63 16.29 9.32
N ALA A 252 -20.43 15.70 9.43
CA ALA A 252 -19.30 16.05 8.57
C ALA A 252 -19.52 15.61 7.11
N ARG A 253 -20.17 14.45 6.90
CA ARG A 253 -20.56 13.94 5.58
C ARG A 253 -21.63 14.81 4.91
N GLU A 254 -22.66 15.25 5.65
CA GLU A 254 -23.71 16.11 5.08
C GLU A 254 -23.16 17.50 4.72
N LEU A 255 -22.27 18.09 5.53
CA LEU A 255 -21.53 19.29 5.13
C LEU A 255 -20.80 19.10 3.79
N GLN A 256 -20.15 17.95 3.56
CA GLN A 256 -19.42 17.66 2.34
C GLN A 256 -20.34 17.42 1.13
N SER A 257 -21.48 16.72 1.31
CA SER A 257 -22.41 16.42 0.20
C SER A 257 -23.04 17.69 -0.40
N THR A 258 -23.23 18.76 0.40
CA THR A 258 -23.70 20.05 -0.11
C THR A 258 -22.84 20.63 -1.24
N GLY A 259 -21.55 20.30 -1.27
CA GLY A 259 -20.57 20.84 -2.22
C GLY A 259 -20.85 20.50 -3.69
N PHE A 260 -21.65 19.46 -3.96
CA PHE A 260 -21.98 19.02 -5.33
C PHE A 260 -23.39 19.39 -5.80
N ARG A 261 -24.32 19.74 -4.90
CA ARG A 261 -25.77 19.81 -5.23
C ARG A 261 -26.46 21.17 -5.03
N SER A 262 -25.83 22.21 -4.47
CA SER A 262 -26.56 23.47 -4.18
C SER A 262 -25.79 24.80 -4.35
N PHE A 263 -26.10 25.50 -5.44
CA PHE A 263 -26.00 26.98 -5.52
C PHE A 263 -27.15 27.70 -4.78
N LYS A 264 -28.20 26.98 -4.33
CA LYS A 264 -29.47 27.54 -3.83
C LYS A 264 -29.60 27.64 -2.29
N GLY A 265 -28.62 27.16 -1.52
CA GLY A 265 -28.63 27.22 -0.05
C GLY A 265 -28.86 25.88 0.66
N PHE A 266 -29.15 25.94 1.96
CA PHE A 266 -29.48 24.81 2.84
C PHE A 266 -31.02 24.68 2.93
N THR A 267 -31.58 23.46 2.90
CA THR A 267 -33.04 23.23 2.86
C THR A 267 -33.43 21.94 3.59
N LYS A 268 -34.68 21.80 4.06
CA LYS A 268 -35.18 20.56 4.68
C LYS A 268 -34.92 19.33 3.82
N ARG A 269 -35.11 19.43 2.50
CA ARG A 269 -34.97 18.31 1.55
C ARG A 269 -33.53 17.97 1.16
N SER A 270 -32.60 18.93 1.23
CA SER A 270 -31.19 18.72 0.81
C SER A 270 -30.22 18.54 1.97
N THR A 271 -30.55 19.10 3.14
CA THR A 271 -29.68 19.18 4.32
C THR A 271 -30.51 19.16 5.63
N PRO A 272 -31.34 18.12 5.85
CA PRO A 272 -32.21 18.05 7.02
C PRO A 272 -31.40 18.03 8.33
N LEU A 273 -30.28 17.31 8.38
CA LEU A 273 -29.50 17.15 9.60
C LEU A 273 -28.82 18.47 9.99
N LEU A 274 -28.24 19.21 9.03
CA LEU A 274 -27.64 20.52 9.31
C LEU A 274 -28.66 21.56 9.83
N LEU A 275 -29.91 21.49 9.36
CA LEU A 275 -30.99 22.34 9.88
C LEU A 275 -31.51 21.85 11.24
N ARG A 276 -31.48 20.54 11.50
CA ARG A 276 -31.83 19.98 12.81
C ARG A 276 -30.81 20.35 13.88
N TYR A 277 -29.51 20.28 13.56
CA TYR A 277 -28.43 20.81 14.41
C TYR A 277 -28.65 22.30 14.71
N LYS A 278 -28.93 23.13 13.70
CA LYS A 278 -29.23 24.56 13.90
C LYS A 278 -30.36 24.76 14.90
N LYS A 279 -31.54 24.18 14.62
CA LYS A 279 -32.74 24.29 15.46
C LYS A 279 -32.42 23.91 16.92
N TYR A 280 -31.80 22.75 17.13
CA TYR A 280 -31.45 22.26 18.47
C TYR A 280 -30.46 23.18 19.20
N ILE A 281 -29.47 23.73 18.50
CA ILE A 281 -28.47 24.65 19.07
C ILE A 281 -29.13 25.98 19.50
N GLU A 282 -30.04 26.51 18.69
CA GLU A 282 -30.77 27.75 18.97
C GLU A 282 -31.79 27.57 20.12
N GLU A 283 -32.58 26.50 20.10
CA GLU A 283 -33.61 26.22 21.12
C GLU A 283 -33.03 25.88 22.50
N ASN A 284 -31.89 25.18 22.56
CA ASN A 284 -31.29 24.72 23.81
C ASN A 284 -30.09 25.57 24.27
N GLY A 285 -29.74 26.64 23.55
CA GLY A 285 -28.63 27.53 23.91
C GLY A 285 -27.24 26.88 23.88
N ILE A 286 -27.04 25.88 23.02
CA ILE A 286 -25.83 25.06 22.99
C ILE A 286 -24.59 25.91 22.68
N SER A 287 -23.60 25.84 23.57
CA SER A 287 -22.37 26.66 23.49
C SER A 287 -21.29 26.03 22.62
N TYR A 288 -21.23 24.69 22.56
CA TYR A 288 -20.17 23.92 21.91
C TYR A 288 -20.69 22.75 21.09
N LEU A 289 -20.23 22.65 19.82
CA LEU A 289 -20.43 21.49 18.94
C LEU A 289 -19.09 20.85 18.64
N TYR A 290 -18.91 19.59 19.03
CA TYR A 290 -17.72 18.77 18.73
C TYR A 290 -18.05 17.70 17.69
N PHE A 291 -17.10 17.40 16.81
CA PHE A 291 -17.30 16.43 15.73
C PHE A 291 -15.97 15.84 15.20
N PRO A 292 -15.97 14.60 14.70
CA PRO A 292 -14.85 14.02 13.96
C PRO A 292 -14.77 14.56 12.53
N ILE A 293 -13.56 14.61 11.95
CA ILE A 293 -13.32 15.00 10.56
C ILE A 293 -12.35 14.00 9.91
N HIS A 294 -12.74 13.43 8.76
CA HIS A 294 -11.84 12.64 7.93
C HIS A 294 -11.05 13.56 6.99
N VAL A 295 -9.78 13.78 7.29
CA VAL A 295 -8.83 14.50 6.43
C VAL A 295 -8.34 13.56 5.34
N HIS A 296 -8.47 13.99 4.08
CA HIS A 296 -7.96 13.34 2.85
C HIS A 296 -8.23 11.83 2.66
N GLY A 297 -9.20 11.28 3.41
CA GLY A 297 -9.53 9.85 3.42
C GLY A 297 -8.44 8.97 4.06
N ASN A 298 -7.56 9.54 4.90
CA ASN A 298 -6.48 8.81 5.55
C ASN A 298 -6.08 9.29 6.96
N HIS A 299 -6.67 10.35 7.51
CA HIS A 299 -6.35 10.83 8.85
C HIS A 299 -7.57 11.40 9.59
N TRP A 300 -7.68 11.12 10.88
CA TRP A 300 -8.78 11.55 11.74
C TRP A 300 -8.35 12.73 12.63
N ILE A 301 -9.10 13.85 12.59
CA ILE A 301 -8.90 15.02 13.49
C ILE A 301 -10.21 15.41 14.19
N ALA A 302 -10.10 16.12 15.32
CA ALA A 302 -11.25 16.66 16.04
C ALA A 302 -11.56 18.10 15.58
N GLY A 303 -12.84 18.42 15.39
CA GLY A 303 -13.36 19.77 15.18
C GLY A 303 -14.22 20.25 16.35
N MET A 304 -14.24 21.57 16.56
CA MET A 304 -15.09 22.24 17.53
C MET A 304 -15.56 23.60 17.01
N VAL A 305 -16.83 23.92 17.25
CA VAL A 305 -17.41 25.26 17.10
C VAL A 305 -17.84 25.77 18.47
N ASP A 306 -17.39 26.97 18.83
CA ASP A 306 -17.81 27.74 20.00
C ASP A 306 -18.74 28.86 19.50
N PHE A 307 -20.03 28.74 19.84
CA PHE A 307 -21.08 29.67 19.39
C PHE A 307 -21.04 31.00 20.15
N GLY A 308 -20.59 31.01 21.40
CA GLY A 308 -20.49 32.22 22.23
C GLY A 308 -19.33 33.12 21.79
N ARG A 309 -18.15 32.54 21.56
CA ARG A 309 -16.97 33.25 21.05
C ARG A 309 -16.94 33.38 19.53
N LYS A 310 -17.83 32.67 18.83
CA LYS A 310 -17.96 32.64 17.36
C LYS A 310 -16.64 32.21 16.71
N THR A 311 -16.08 31.11 17.22
CA THR A 311 -14.78 30.57 16.79
C THR A 311 -14.87 29.13 16.35
N ILE A 312 -14.08 28.75 15.34
CA ILE A 312 -13.88 27.37 14.90
C ILE A 312 -12.46 26.96 15.28
N SER A 313 -12.31 25.83 15.97
CA SER A 313 -11.01 25.27 16.37
C SER A 313 -10.92 23.81 15.95
N PHE A 314 -9.71 23.36 15.66
CA PHE A 314 -9.43 21.96 15.34
C PHE A 314 -8.31 21.43 16.24
N GLY A 315 -8.23 20.10 16.38
CA GLY A 315 -7.16 19.41 17.09
C GLY A 315 -6.55 18.37 16.17
N SER A 316 -5.32 18.63 15.71
CA SER A 316 -4.62 17.85 14.71
C SER A 316 -3.15 17.65 15.09
N SER A 317 -2.71 16.41 15.12
CA SER A 317 -1.32 16.04 15.44
C SER A 317 -0.56 15.64 14.19
N PRO A 318 0.49 16.39 13.80
CA PRO A 318 1.38 15.91 12.75
C PRO A 318 2.15 14.68 13.26
N PRO A 319 2.35 13.64 12.43
CA PRO A 319 3.27 12.55 12.74
C PRO A 319 4.71 13.08 12.84
N ILE A 320 5.56 12.40 13.61
CA ILE A 320 6.81 12.92 14.18
C ILE A 320 7.84 13.50 13.18
N ASN A 321 7.74 13.17 11.88
CA ASN A 321 8.71 13.53 10.84
C ASN A 321 8.77 15.04 10.48
N THR A 322 7.93 15.88 11.08
CA THR A 322 7.94 17.35 10.86
C THR A 322 8.42 18.17 12.06
N LEU A 323 8.94 17.53 13.12
CA LEU A 323 9.53 18.24 14.26
C LEU A 323 10.99 18.60 14.01
N ASP A 324 11.28 19.91 13.88
CA ASP A 324 12.62 20.45 14.10
C ASP A 324 13.03 20.20 15.57
N ASN A 325 14.26 19.73 15.78
CA ASN A 325 14.79 19.41 17.10
C ASN A 325 15.14 20.64 17.96
N ASN A 326 15.13 21.86 17.39
CA ASN A 326 15.67 23.06 18.06
C ASN A 326 14.65 24.02 18.71
N THR A 327 13.33 23.84 18.55
CA THR A 327 12.34 24.79 19.10
C THR A 327 11.26 24.11 19.96
N HIS A 328 11.38 24.27 21.28
CA HIS A 328 10.37 23.83 22.26
C HIS A 328 9.10 24.73 22.30
N GLN A 329 8.72 25.32 21.16
CA GLN A 329 7.64 26.30 21.05
C GLN A 329 6.89 26.15 19.73
N LEU A 330 5.56 26.00 19.81
CA LEU A 330 4.67 25.94 18.64
C LEU A 330 4.70 27.27 17.87
N CYS A 331 5.32 27.28 16.70
CA CYS A 331 5.24 28.40 15.76
C CYS A 331 3.86 28.44 15.08
N PRO A 332 3.09 29.54 15.20
CA PRO A 332 1.81 29.67 14.53
C PRO A 332 1.99 30.12 13.07
N GLY A 333 2.31 29.16 12.20
CA GLY A 333 2.20 29.30 10.74
C GLY A 333 3.51 29.52 9.99
N ASP A 334 3.97 28.45 9.33
CA ASP A 334 4.76 28.52 8.09
C ASP A 334 4.20 27.52 7.05
N SER A 335 4.75 27.55 5.84
CA SER A 335 4.08 27.08 4.61
C SER A 335 4.02 25.55 4.41
N LEU A 336 4.03 24.76 5.48
CA LEU A 336 3.76 23.31 5.47
C LEU A 336 2.56 22.89 6.33
N GLY A 337 1.93 23.82 7.07
CA GLY A 337 0.87 23.53 8.06
C GLY A 337 -0.49 23.05 7.53
N ASP A 338 -0.68 22.94 6.22
CA ASP A 338 -1.97 22.53 5.62
C ASP A 338 -2.19 21.00 5.56
N THR A 339 -1.13 20.19 5.61
CA THR A 339 -1.18 18.73 5.33
C THR A 339 -2.08 17.92 6.27
N PHE A 340 -2.26 18.38 7.52
CA PHE A 340 -3.13 17.74 8.52
C PHE A 340 -4.27 18.66 8.99
N SER A 341 -4.53 19.75 8.26
CA SER A 341 -5.67 20.64 8.52
C SER A 341 -6.96 20.10 7.86
N PRO A 342 -8.17 20.51 8.31
CA PRO A 342 -9.39 20.22 7.56
C PRO A 342 -9.30 20.81 6.16
N SER A 343 -9.73 20.07 5.14
CA SER A 343 -9.56 20.50 3.75
C SER A 343 -10.17 21.89 3.49
N PRO A 344 -9.56 22.74 2.63
CA PRO A 344 -10.09 24.07 2.35
C PRO A 344 -11.55 24.08 1.87
N ALA A 345 -11.97 23.02 1.16
CA ALA A 345 -13.35 22.80 0.78
C ALA A 345 -14.26 22.57 2.00
N PHE A 346 -13.91 21.65 2.91
CA PHE A 346 -14.67 21.41 4.14
C PHE A 346 -14.75 22.67 5.01
N HIS A 347 -13.63 23.37 5.20
CA HIS A 347 -13.60 24.59 6.00
C HIS A 347 -14.45 25.72 5.37
N LYS A 348 -14.46 25.86 4.04
CA LYS A 348 -15.34 26.78 3.31
C LYS A 348 -16.82 26.43 3.49
N LEU A 349 -17.19 25.15 3.44
CA LEU A 349 -18.57 24.69 3.60
C LEU A 349 -19.07 24.84 5.04
N LEU A 350 -18.28 24.44 6.04
CA LEU A 350 -18.56 24.66 7.46
C LEU A 350 -18.76 26.16 7.76
N ARG A 351 -17.88 27.04 7.24
CA ARG A 351 -18.05 28.49 7.37
C ARG A 351 -19.27 29.03 6.62
N LYS A 352 -19.64 28.46 5.47
CA LYS A 352 -20.85 28.85 4.71
C LYS A 352 -22.10 28.56 5.55
N TRP A 353 -22.23 27.34 6.07
CA TRP A 353 -23.33 26.94 6.97
C TRP A 353 -23.41 27.83 8.20
N LEU A 354 -22.31 27.97 8.94
CA LEU A 354 -22.27 28.80 10.15
C LEU A 354 -22.63 30.28 9.89
N SER A 355 -22.25 30.82 8.73
CA SER A 355 -22.52 32.23 8.39
C SER A 355 -23.92 32.47 7.80
N SER A 356 -24.52 31.48 7.11
CA SER A 356 -25.88 31.60 6.60
C SER A 356 -26.91 31.33 7.68
N GLU A 357 -26.71 30.30 8.49
CA GLU A 357 -27.72 29.86 9.45
C GLU A 357 -27.77 30.71 10.70
N PHE A 358 -26.62 31.01 11.31
CA PHE A 358 -26.54 31.75 12.57
C PHE A 358 -26.22 33.25 12.36
N GLY A 359 -26.21 33.74 11.12
CA GLY A 359 -26.04 35.17 10.79
C GLY A 359 -24.69 35.82 11.16
N TYR A 360 -23.71 35.06 11.65
CA TYR A 360 -22.43 35.60 12.12
C TYR A 360 -21.22 35.01 11.38
N LYS A 361 -20.17 35.82 11.17
CA LYS A 361 -18.88 35.33 10.66
C LYS A 361 -18.08 34.68 11.79
N PHE A 362 -17.90 33.36 11.72
CA PHE A 362 -17.06 32.64 12.68
C PHE A 362 -15.57 32.75 12.31
N ALA A 363 -14.73 33.05 13.30
CA ALA A 363 -13.28 33.16 13.13
C ALA A 363 -12.59 31.80 13.26
N ASN A 364 -11.83 31.40 12.23
CA ASN A 364 -10.97 30.23 12.31
C ASN A 364 -9.80 30.49 13.27
N LYS A 365 -9.59 29.62 14.25
CA LYS A 365 -8.44 29.62 15.16
C LYS A 365 -7.40 28.54 14.80
N GLY A 366 -7.70 27.67 13.84
CA GLY A 366 -6.79 26.61 13.40
C GLY A 366 -6.58 25.54 14.49
N ASN A 367 -5.38 24.97 14.53
CA ASN A 367 -4.98 23.91 15.45
C ASN A 367 -4.84 24.44 16.90
N THR A 368 -5.95 24.50 17.63
CA THR A 368 -6.08 25.19 18.93
C THR A 368 -6.91 24.44 19.97
N LEU A 369 -7.55 23.31 19.61
CA LEU A 369 -7.94 22.33 20.61
C LEU A 369 -6.67 21.70 21.22
N ARG A 370 -6.74 21.31 22.50
CA ARG A 370 -5.65 20.56 23.14
C ARG A 370 -5.77 19.09 22.79
N HIS A 371 -4.76 18.55 22.12
CA HIS A 371 -4.64 17.14 21.70
C HIS A 371 -3.24 16.60 22.08
N GLY A 372 -3.08 15.27 22.04
CA GLY A 372 -1.82 14.59 22.33
C GLY A 372 -1.01 14.27 21.08
N ILE A 373 0.32 14.44 21.11
CA ILE A 373 1.20 14.39 19.91
C ILE A 373 1.38 12.96 19.37
N GLN A 374 0.74 12.64 18.24
CA GLN A 374 0.80 11.29 17.61
C GLN A 374 2.22 10.91 17.15
N LEU A 375 2.74 9.76 17.63
CA LEU A 375 4.08 9.26 17.27
C LEU A 375 4.03 7.95 16.45
N ASP A 376 2.84 7.50 16.06
CA ASP A 376 2.57 6.28 15.28
C ASP A 376 1.66 6.60 14.08
N SER A 377 1.40 5.63 13.22
CA SER A 377 0.57 5.79 12.01
C SER A 377 -0.90 5.40 12.15
N TYR A 378 -1.38 4.95 13.32
CA TYR A 378 -2.65 4.22 13.48
C TYR A 378 -3.53 4.64 14.66
N SER A 379 -3.07 5.55 15.53
CA SER A 379 -3.80 6.00 16.71
C SER A 379 -4.74 7.19 16.46
N CYS A 380 -4.75 7.80 15.27
CA CYS A 380 -5.51 9.03 14.97
C CYS A 380 -6.99 8.99 15.42
N GLY A 381 -7.71 7.89 15.18
CA GLY A 381 -9.10 7.73 15.65
C GLY A 381 -9.25 7.76 17.18
N ILE A 382 -8.30 7.18 17.92
CA ILE A 382 -8.22 7.24 19.39
C ILE A 382 -7.90 8.68 19.84
N LEU A 383 -7.01 9.38 19.13
CA LEU A 383 -6.67 10.77 19.44
C LEU A 383 -7.86 11.72 19.25
N VAL A 384 -8.72 11.52 18.24
CA VAL A 384 -9.96 12.31 18.09
C VAL A 384 -10.87 12.12 19.28
N ALA A 385 -11.12 10.87 19.68
CA ALA A 385 -11.96 10.55 20.83
C ALA A 385 -11.37 11.11 22.14
N ASN A 386 -10.05 10.98 22.36
CA ASN A 386 -9.38 11.56 23.53
C ASN A 386 -9.38 13.11 23.50
N THR A 387 -9.20 13.74 22.34
CA THR A 387 -9.23 15.22 22.21
C THR A 387 -10.60 15.79 22.59
N ILE A 388 -11.68 15.15 22.14
CA ILE A 388 -13.05 15.51 22.53
C ILE A 388 -13.25 15.19 24.02
N ALA A 389 -12.79 14.03 24.51
CA ALA A 389 -12.96 13.65 25.92
C ALA A 389 -12.17 14.55 26.91
N TYR A 390 -10.99 15.03 26.53
CA TYR A 390 -10.22 16.03 27.27
C TYR A 390 -10.99 17.35 27.34
N ALA A 391 -11.52 17.81 26.20
CA ALA A 391 -12.21 19.09 26.10
C ALA A 391 -13.57 19.12 26.81
N VAL A 392 -14.31 18.00 26.81
CA VAL A 392 -15.68 17.90 27.36
C VAL A 392 -15.70 17.37 28.80
N PHE A 393 -14.90 16.34 29.12
CA PHE A 393 -14.95 15.65 30.42
C PHE A 393 -13.70 15.86 31.29
N ALA A 394 -12.77 16.74 30.88
CA ALA A 394 -11.46 16.91 31.53
C ALA A 394 -10.65 15.59 31.68
N ALA A 395 -10.84 14.65 30.75
CA ALA A 395 -10.10 13.39 30.72
C ALA A 395 -8.58 13.61 30.58
N PRO A 396 -7.71 12.65 30.99
CA PRO A 396 -6.27 12.75 30.77
C PRO A 396 -5.93 12.89 29.28
N LEU A 397 -5.07 13.88 28.96
CA LEU A 397 -4.61 14.09 27.59
C LEU A 397 -3.73 12.92 27.12
N TRP A 398 -4.01 12.41 25.92
CA TRP A 398 -3.28 11.29 25.33
C TRP A 398 -1.76 11.57 25.19
N PHE A 399 -0.97 10.51 25.35
CA PHE A 399 0.45 10.48 24.97
C PHE A 399 0.83 9.04 24.56
N ALA A 400 1.83 8.88 23.69
CA ALA A 400 2.07 7.62 22.99
C ALA A 400 2.25 6.36 23.87
N ARG A 401 2.71 6.49 25.13
CA ARG A 401 2.78 5.34 26.06
C ARG A 401 1.41 4.83 26.51
N ARG A 402 0.35 5.65 26.45
CA ARG A 402 -1.04 5.26 26.70
C ARG A 402 -1.73 4.68 25.44
N ALA A 403 -1.11 4.66 24.26
CA ALA A 403 -1.76 4.22 23.01
C ALA A 403 -2.39 2.81 23.11
N ILE A 404 -1.71 1.88 23.79
CA ILE A 404 -2.20 0.52 24.07
C ILE A 404 -3.35 0.57 25.09
N LEU A 405 -3.15 1.30 26.20
CA LEU A 405 -4.12 1.40 27.29
C LEU A 405 -5.45 2.01 26.82
N GLU A 406 -5.42 3.10 26.06
CA GLU A 406 -6.63 3.76 25.54
C GLU A 406 -7.39 2.83 24.58
N ARG A 407 -6.70 2.02 23.77
CA ARG A 407 -7.33 0.99 22.94
C ARG A 407 -8.02 -0.11 23.77
N LEU A 408 -7.41 -0.54 24.87
CA LEU A 408 -8.02 -1.50 25.82
C LEU A 408 -9.23 -0.87 26.54
N GLU A 409 -9.09 0.36 27.05
CA GLU A 409 -10.17 1.12 27.71
C GLU A 409 -11.38 1.32 26.77
N TRP A 410 -11.16 1.62 25.48
CA TRP A 410 -12.23 1.73 24.48
C TRP A 410 -12.90 0.38 24.18
N PHE A 411 -12.14 -0.72 24.08
CA PHE A 411 -12.72 -2.07 23.97
C PHE A 411 -13.64 -2.38 25.16
N ILE A 412 -13.14 -2.23 26.40
CA ILE A 412 -13.85 -2.57 27.63
C ILE A 412 -15.16 -1.76 27.74
N ARG A 413 -15.07 -0.45 27.44
CA ARG A 413 -16.20 0.49 27.45
C ARG A 413 -17.31 0.09 26.49
N LEU A 414 -16.97 -0.26 25.26
CA LEU A 414 -17.95 -0.61 24.22
C LEU A 414 -18.49 -2.05 24.40
N ALA A 415 -17.64 -3.01 24.81
CA ALA A 415 -18.05 -4.40 25.07
C ALA A 415 -19.14 -4.51 26.17
N LYS A 416 -19.12 -3.60 27.16
CA LYS A 416 -20.11 -3.53 28.24
C LYS A 416 -21.48 -2.98 27.81
N ARG A 417 -21.57 -2.25 26.70
CA ARG A 417 -22.83 -1.67 26.16
C ARG A 417 -23.47 -2.56 25.09
N ARG A 418 -23.74 -3.82 25.48
CA ARG A 418 -24.40 -4.83 24.62
C ARG A 418 -25.89 -4.94 24.91
N ILE A 419 -26.70 -5.21 23.88
CA ILE A 419 -28.16 -5.37 24.03
C ILE A 419 -28.43 -6.66 24.82
N GLY A 420 -29.13 -6.54 25.95
CA GLY A 420 -29.97 -7.60 26.51
C GLY A 420 -29.27 -8.89 26.95
N SER A 421 -28.47 -8.85 28.03
CA SER A 421 -28.39 -10.01 28.95
C SER A 421 -29.33 -9.86 30.15
N THR A 422 -30.18 -8.84 30.15
CA THR A 422 -31.08 -8.46 31.23
C THR A 422 -32.49 -8.30 30.66
N THR A 423 -33.40 -9.13 31.16
CA THR A 423 -34.84 -9.00 30.91
C THR A 423 -35.38 -7.75 31.59
N VAL A 424 -35.93 -6.83 30.80
CA VAL A 424 -36.77 -5.72 31.26
C VAL A 424 -38.00 -5.70 30.34
N ASP A 425 -39.19 -5.51 30.90
CA ASP A 425 -40.44 -5.54 30.14
C ASP A 425 -40.45 -4.52 28.99
N VAL A 426 -40.65 -5.00 27.77
CA VAL A 426 -40.91 -4.13 26.60
C VAL A 426 -42.39 -3.75 26.60
N GLY A 427 -42.76 -2.89 27.55
CA GLY A 427 -44.09 -2.33 27.71
C GLY A 427 -44.44 -1.32 26.62
N GLN A 428 -44.79 -1.84 25.43
CA GLN A 428 -45.45 -1.15 24.30
C GLN A 428 -44.65 -0.07 23.53
N SER A 429 -45.05 0.09 22.26
CA SER A 429 -44.68 1.16 21.32
C SER A 429 -43.28 1.11 20.64
N ALA A 430 -42.81 -0.08 20.26
CA ALA A 430 -41.92 -0.19 19.11
C ALA A 430 -42.75 -0.11 17.80
N THR A 431 -43.08 1.10 17.35
CA THR A 431 -43.74 1.31 16.05
C THR A 431 -42.76 0.99 14.91
N SER A 432 -43.12 0.00 14.07
CA SER A 432 -42.34 -0.36 12.89
C SER A 432 -42.25 0.82 11.93
N PHE A 433 -41.08 1.46 11.86
CA PHE A 433 -40.85 2.62 11.00
C PHE A 433 -40.79 2.21 9.52
N THR A 434 -41.97 2.15 8.92
CA THR A 434 -42.18 1.66 7.57
C THR A 434 -42.01 2.82 6.61
N ILE A 435 -40.87 2.89 5.92
CA ILE A 435 -40.56 3.98 4.97
C ILE A 435 -41.64 4.01 3.86
N PRO A 436 -42.33 5.13 3.62
CA PRO A 436 -43.33 5.24 2.57
C PRO A 436 -42.76 4.91 1.19
N LYS A 437 -43.42 3.99 0.48
CA LYS A 437 -42.93 3.33 -0.75
C LYS A 437 -42.81 4.25 -1.99
N GLU A 438 -43.17 5.53 -1.87
CA GLU A 438 -43.24 6.49 -2.98
C GLU A 438 -42.04 7.46 -3.08
N ILE A 439 -41.09 7.41 -2.13
CA ILE A 439 -39.89 8.24 -2.15
C ILE A 439 -38.72 7.45 -2.76
N GLY A 440 -38.40 7.70 -4.03
CA GLY A 440 -37.32 7.03 -4.78
C GLY A 440 -35.90 7.34 -4.32
N ASP A 441 -34.92 6.82 -5.08
CA ASP A 441 -33.49 6.53 -4.74
C ASP A 441 -32.56 7.69 -4.31
N ASP A 442 -33.07 8.75 -3.67
CA ASP A 442 -32.34 9.96 -3.29
C ASP A 442 -32.48 10.32 -1.78
N ILE A 443 -32.82 9.35 -0.93
CA ILE A 443 -32.85 9.52 0.54
C ILE A 443 -31.41 9.68 1.07
N PRO A 444 -31.05 10.77 1.78
CA PRO A 444 -29.71 10.94 2.33
C PRO A 444 -29.37 9.90 3.40
N LEU A 445 -28.14 9.38 3.39
CA LEU A 445 -27.68 8.36 4.35
C LEU A 445 -27.81 8.81 5.83
N SER A 446 -27.69 10.13 6.09
CA SER A 446 -27.97 10.72 7.41
C SER A 446 -29.41 10.44 7.88
N VAL A 447 -30.39 10.59 6.98
CA VAL A 447 -31.82 10.37 7.25
C VAL A 447 -32.15 8.88 7.36
N ALA A 448 -31.49 8.03 6.56
CA ALA A 448 -31.75 6.59 6.54
C ALA A 448 -31.15 5.83 7.74
N LEU A 449 -30.03 6.30 8.32
CA LEU A 449 -29.41 5.69 9.51
C LEU A 449 -29.82 6.34 10.83
N GLY A 450 -30.32 7.59 10.78
CA GLY A 450 -30.46 8.46 11.94
C GLY A 450 -29.13 9.06 12.40
N ASP A 451 -29.20 10.23 13.03
CA ASP A 451 -28.10 10.78 13.83
C ASP A 451 -28.40 10.40 15.30
N HIS A 452 -27.40 9.97 16.08
CA HIS A 452 -27.63 9.56 17.48
C HIS A 452 -28.11 10.71 18.39
N ASN A 453 -28.01 11.97 17.95
CA ASN A 453 -28.62 13.11 18.62
C ASN A 453 -30.08 13.37 18.17
N PHE A 454 -30.50 12.83 17.03
CA PHE A 454 -31.79 13.08 16.38
C PHE A 454 -32.41 11.79 15.79
N PRO A 455 -32.96 10.90 16.63
CA PRO A 455 -33.63 9.69 16.14
C PRO A 455 -34.89 10.01 15.31
N ASP A 456 -35.51 11.17 15.50
CA ASP A 456 -36.68 11.66 14.74
C ASP A 456 -36.30 12.37 13.41
N LEU A 457 -35.05 12.25 12.95
CA LEU A 457 -34.57 12.93 11.75
C LEU A 457 -35.36 12.57 10.48
N ALA A 458 -35.88 11.34 10.38
CA ALA A 458 -36.76 10.92 9.29
C ALA A 458 -38.09 11.68 9.30
N GLU A 459 -38.74 11.81 10.47
CA GLU A 459 -39.95 12.62 10.64
C GLU A 459 -39.67 14.09 10.29
N PHE A 460 -38.55 14.64 10.75
CA PHE A 460 -38.17 16.03 10.44
C PHE A 460 -37.89 16.28 8.95
N ALA A 461 -37.35 15.30 8.23
CA ALA A 461 -37.04 15.42 6.80
C ALA A 461 -38.29 15.36 5.90
N PHE A 462 -39.36 14.67 6.33
CA PHE A 462 -40.54 14.39 5.50
C PHE A 462 -41.87 14.94 6.05
N GLY A 463 -41.93 15.39 7.31
CA GLY A 463 -43.15 15.75 8.05
C GLY A 463 -43.86 17.06 7.67
N ASP A 464 -43.68 17.59 6.46
CA ASP A 464 -44.48 18.72 5.91
C ASP A 464 -45.54 18.26 4.88
N VAL A 465 -45.63 16.95 4.58
CA VAL A 465 -46.57 16.43 3.57
C VAL A 465 -47.98 16.21 4.15
N GLY A 466 -48.60 17.31 4.60
CA GLY A 466 -50.07 17.37 4.78
C GLY A 466 -50.60 17.65 6.19
N ALA A 467 -50.57 18.92 6.61
CA ALA A 467 -51.57 19.54 7.50
C ALA A 467 -51.45 21.08 7.33
N GLY A 468 -52.49 21.84 7.66
CA GLY A 468 -52.43 23.31 7.60
C GLY A 468 -53.47 23.97 8.49
N ASP A 469 -53.24 25.25 8.80
CA ASP A 469 -54.24 26.21 9.31
C ASP A 469 -53.72 27.66 9.14
N GLY A 470 -54.63 28.63 9.31
CA GLY A 470 -54.59 30.04 8.88
C GLY A 470 -53.42 30.97 9.29
N ASP A 471 -53.42 32.25 8.90
CA ASP A 471 -54.46 33.07 8.22
C ASP A 471 -53.84 34.17 7.35
N ALA A 472 -54.44 34.49 6.19
CA ALA A 472 -54.50 35.84 5.56
C ALA A 472 -55.28 35.82 4.23
N GLU A 473 -56.06 36.86 3.97
CA GLU A 473 -56.95 36.98 2.79
C GLU A 473 -56.21 37.29 1.46
N VAL A 474 -56.77 36.84 0.33
CA VAL A 474 -57.37 37.69 -0.74
C VAL A 474 -58.23 36.82 -1.68
N THR A 475 -59.28 37.40 -2.26
CA THR A 475 -60.39 36.75 -2.99
C THR A 475 -60.09 36.30 -4.45
N PRO A 476 -60.93 35.41 -5.06
CA PRO A 476 -60.54 34.60 -6.23
C PRO A 476 -61.00 35.10 -7.61
N ILE A 477 -60.45 34.49 -8.68
CA ILE A 477 -60.87 34.62 -10.09
C ILE A 477 -60.96 33.20 -10.73
N PRO A 478 -61.99 32.87 -11.54
CA PRO A 478 -62.28 31.50 -11.99
C PRO A 478 -61.43 30.99 -13.19
N PRO A 479 -61.41 29.66 -13.45
CA PRO A 479 -60.44 29.02 -14.35
C PRO A 479 -60.86 28.96 -15.83
N ILE A 480 -59.87 29.07 -16.73
CA ILE A 480 -60.01 28.72 -18.16
C ILE A 480 -58.79 27.90 -18.60
N SER A 481 -59.03 26.73 -19.21
CA SER A 481 -57.98 25.83 -19.71
C SER A 481 -57.31 26.34 -20.99
N ARG A 482 -56.05 25.93 -21.24
CA ARG A 482 -55.66 25.34 -22.56
C ARG A 482 -54.35 24.54 -22.54
N LYS A 483 -54.23 23.73 -23.60
CA LYS A 483 -53.28 22.64 -23.93
C LYS A 483 -51.78 22.97 -23.82
N PRO A 484 -50.91 21.95 -23.73
CA PRO A 484 -49.46 22.10 -23.77
C PRO A 484 -48.91 22.34 -25.19
N LEU A 485 -47.87 23.17 -25.26
CA LEU A 485 -46.90 23.43 -26.34
C LEU A 485 -45.60 23.92 -25.64
N ALA A 486 -44.40 23.86 -26.20
CA ALA A 486 -43.80 22.88 -27.11
C ALA A 486 -42.26 22.90 -26.85
N LEU A 487 -41.50 21.93 -27.36
CA LEU A 487 -40.06 21.79 -27.04
C LEU A 487 -39.15 22.76 -27.85
N ALA A 488 -39.54 24.02 -27.98
CA ALA A 488 -38.88 25.01 -28.86
C ALA A 488 -38.15 26.14 -28.09
N ASP A 489 -38.68 26.58 -26.95
CA ASP A 489 -38.29 27.84 -26.30
C ASP A 489 -37.03 27.76 -25.41
N LEU A 490 -36.09 26.85 -25.73
CA LEU A 490 -34.89 26.56 -24.93
C LEU A 490 -33.55 26.94 -25.60
N LEU A 491 -33.61 27.74 -26.67
CA LEU A 491 -32.49 28.40 -27.35
C LEU A 491 -32.98 29.79 -27.78
N ASN A 492 -32.29 30.91 -27.55
CA ASN A 492 -31.05 31.17 -26.80
C ASN A 492 -31.07 32.64 -26.29
N PRO A 493 -30.24 33.07 -25.33
CA PRO A 493 -30.36 34.40 -24.72
C PRO A 493 -29.58 35.53 -25.44
N ALA A 494 -30.20 36.70 -25.45
CA ALA A 494 -29.62 38.04 -25.62
C ALA A 494 -30.38 38.93 -24.60
N SER A 495 -29.73 39.58 -23.63
CA SER A 495 -29.11 40.93 -23.70
C SER A 495 -30.13 42.03 -24.05
N GLU A 496 -30.08 43.25 -23.52
CA GLU A 496 -28.95 44.12 -23.12
C GLU A 496 -29.48 45.17 -22.07
N SER A 497 -28.85 46.29 -21.65
CA SER A 497 -27.66 47.08 -22.05
C SER A 497 -27.25 48.07 -20.92
N GLU A 498 -26.27 48.94 -21.23
CA GLU A 498 -25.97 50.28 -20.66
C GLU A 498 -24.93 50.37 -19.51
N THR A 499 -23.91 51.25 -19.53
CA THR A 499 -23.35 52.24 -20.51
C THR A 499 -21.92 52.63 -20.03
N ASP A 500 -20.94 53.17 -20.79
CA ASP A 500 -20.65 53.22 -22.25
C ASP A 500 -19.15 53.61 -22.48
N ASP A 501 -18.81 54.28 -23.60
CA ASP A 501 -17.54 54.93 -24.02
C ASP A 501 -16.36 54.01 -24.40
N SER A 502 -16.05 53.70 -25.67
CA SER A 502 -15.84 54.47 -26.95
C SER A 502 -14.34 54.77 -27.22
N SER A 503 -13.84 54.89 -28.47
CA SER A 503 -14.50 55.24 -29.74
C SER A 503 -13.88 54.64 -31.04
N GLN A 504 -14.76 54.36 -32.02
CA GLN A 504 -14.74 54.65 -33.49
C GLN A 504 -13.46 54.35 -34.35
N TYR A 505 -13.53 53.96 -35.65
CA TYR A 505 -14.33 54.48 -36.78
C TYR A 505 -14.52 53.43 -37.94
N GLN A 506 -15.75 53.35 -38.51
CA GLN A 506 -16.23 53.04 -39.89
C GLN A 506 -15.54 52.01 -40.84
N ASP A 507 -16.18 51.17 -41.69
CA ASP A 507 -17.58 50.69 -41.97
C ASP A 507 -17.50 49.29 -42.72
N ASP A 508 -18.32 48.69 -43.62
CA ASP A 508 -19.45 49.08 -44.54
C ASP A 508 -20.24 47.84 -45.15
N GLU A 509 -21.13 48.08 -46.13
CA GLU A 509 -22.10 47.26 -46.95
C GLU A 509 -21.68 45.92 -47.69
N SER A 510 -22.55 45.05 -48.29
CA SER A 510 -24.05 44.82 -48.32
C SER A 510 -24.53 43.44 -48.93
N LEU A 511 -25.79 43.03 -48.58
CA LEU A 511 -26.92 42.25 -49.23
C LEU A 511 -26.72 41.25 -50.44
N SER A 512 -27.62 40.29 -50.84
CA SER A 512 -29.09 40.07 -50.71
C SER A 512 -29.62 38.58 -50.93
N SER A 513 -30.96 38.39 -50.85
CA SER A 513 -31.85 37.17 -50.76
C SER A 513 -32.14 36.32 -52.05
N SER A 514 -32.83 35.14 -52.05
CA SER A 514 -34.31 34.93 -51.81
C SER A 514 -34.82 33.45 -52.00
N SER A 515 -36.14 33.18 -51.84
CA SER A 515 -36.85 31.85 -51.90
C SER A 515 -38.16 31.92 -52.75
N PRO A 516 -38.93 30.82 -53.05
CA PRO A 516 -40.05 30.38 -52.17
C PRO A 516 -40.49 28.87 -52.28
N SER A 517 -41.79 28.56 -52.37
CA SER A 517 -42.49 27.34 -51.87
C SER A 517 -43.26 26.48 -52.91
N ALA A 518 -44.01 25.46 -52.45
CA ALA A 518 -44.52 24.32 -53.25
C ALA A 518 -46.04 24.30 -53.57
N THR A 519 -46.42 23.50 -54.59
CA THR A 519 -47.80 23.15 -55.01
C THR A 519 -47.83 21.79 -55.76
N SER A 520 -49.02 21.21 -55.98
CA SER A 520 -49.29 20.01 -56.81
C SER A 520 -50.60 20.23 -57.60
N PRO A 521 -50.68 19.81 -58.88
CA PRO A 521 -51.59 18.71 -59.27
C PRO A 521 -51.07 17.85 -60.46
N ASP A 522 -51.97 17.05 -61.06
CA ASP A 522 -51.76 15.99 -62.06
C ASP A 522 -51.46 16.38 -63.54
N ASP A 523 -51.24 15.31 -64.33
CA ASP A 523 -51.66 15.10 -65.74
C ASP A 523 -50.58 15.06 -66.88
N ARG A 524 -50.30 13.82 -67.34
CA ARG A 524 -50.11 13.35 -68.75
C ARG A 524 -48.82 13.49 -69.58
N MET A 525 -48.43 12.32 -70.10
CA MET A 525 -47.93 12.02 -71.48
C MET A 525 -46.49 12.41 -71.87
N ALA A 526 -45.76 11.65 -72.71
CA ALA A 526 -45.91 10.25 -73.19
C ALA A 526 -44.63 9.75 -73.91
N LEU A 527 -44.50 8.41 -74.08
CA LEU A 527 -43.52 7.68 -74.93
C LEU A 527 -42.04 7.81 -74.48
N ASP A 528 -41.09 6.91 -74.79
CA ASP A 528 -41.04 5.65 -75.56
C ASP A 528 -39.95 4.75 -74.89
N GLY A 529 -39.82 3.43 -75.00
CA GLY A 529 -40.59 2.36 -75.66
C GLY A 529 -39.80 1.03 -75.62
N THR A 530 -40.46 -0.12 -75.83
CA THR A 530 -39.86 -1.48 -76.05
C THR A 530 -39.03 -2.12 -74.90
N ASN A 531 -38.94 -3.44 -74.69
CA ASN A 531 -39.83 -4.58 -75.02
C ASN A 531 -39.52 -5.81 -74.13
N VAL A 532 -40.51 -6.69 -73.92
CA VAL A 532 -40.44 -8.19 -73.99
C VAL A 532 -39.11 -8.87 -73.59
N ARG A 533 -39.04 -9.83 -72.64
CA ARG A 533 -39.96 -10.97 -72.40
C ARG A 533 -39.81 -11.56 -70.99
N ALA A 534 -40.85 -12.23 -70.50
CA ALA A 534 -40.76 -13.15 -69.36
C ALA A 534 -40.63 -14.61 -69.83
N THR A 535 -40.08 -15.48 -68.98
CA THR A 535 -40.42 -16.92 -68.95
C THR A 535 -40.24 -17.45 -67.53
N SER A 536 -41.31 -17.95 -66.94
CA SER A 536 -41.30 -18.86 -65.80
C SER A 536 -40.93 -20.27 -66.25
N LEU A 537 -40.53 -21.11 -65.30
CA LEU A 537 -40.87 -22.54 -65.31
C LEU A 537 -40.75 -23.10 -63.89
N ASP A 538 -41.79 -23.81 -63.46
CA ASP A 538 -41.87 -24.53 -62.18
C ASP A 538 -41.24 -25.94 -62.28
N VAL A 539 -41.54 -26.75 -61.25
CA VAL A 539 -41.71 -28.23 -61.26
C VAL A 539 -40.73 -29.02 -60.37
N GLU A 540 -41.31 -29.59 -59.31
CA GLU A 540 -40.93 -30.80 -58.53
C GLU A 540 -39.51 -30.93 -57.90
N GLY A 541 -39.31 -31.53 -56.72
CA GLY A 541 -40.27 -32.05 -55.73
C GLY A 541 -40.32 -33.58 -55.60
N VAL A 542 -39.32 -34.20 -54.96
CA VAL A 542 -39.38 -35.58 -54.42
C VAL A 542 -38.64 -35.65 -53.08
N SER A 543 -39.11 -36.52 -52.17
CA SER A 543 -38.48 -36.84 -50.88
C SER A 543 -37.93 -38.27 -50.88
N LEU A 544 -36.77 -38.49 -50.25
CA LEU A 544 -36.32 -39.80 -49.76
C LEU A 544 -35.61 -39.66 -48.40
N GLY A 545 -35.64 -40.76 -47.63
CA GLY A 545 -35.13 -40.86 -46.26
C GLY A 545 -33.71 -41.46 -46.14
N PRO A 546 -33.32 -41.89 -44.93
CA PRO A 546 -31.91 -42.12 -44.56
C PRO A 546 -31.42 -43.57 -44.75
N THR A 547 -30.08 -43.73 -44.82
CA THR A 547 -29.33 -44.94 -44.43
C THR A 547 -27.90 -44.57 -44.00
N ASP A 548 -27.31 -45.41 -43.15
CA ASP A 548 -26.12 -45.15 -42.34
C ASP A 548 -24.74 -45.40 -43.02
N SER A 549 -23.70 -45.24 -42.19
CA SER A 549 -22.40 -45.93 -42.17
C SER A 549 -21.15 -45.28 -42.82
N GLU A 550 -20.33 -44.71 -41.93
CA GLU A 550 -18.87 -44.92 -41.77
C GLU A 550 -17.91 -44.72 -42.96
N TRP A 551 -16.82 -43.97 -42.73
CA TRP A 551 -15.50 -44.58 -42.45
C TRP A 551 -14.48 -43.54 -41.89
N MET A 552 -13.71 -44.00 -40.88
CA MET A 552 -12.40 -43.48 -40.41
C MET A 552 -12.25 -42.09 -39.76
N ASP A 553 -12.18 -42.11 -38.41
CA ASP A 553 -11.15 -41.42 -37.61
C ASP A 553 -9.71 -41.87 -38.04
N THR A 554 -8.57 -41.30 -37.62
CA THR A 554 -8.25 -40.57 -36.38
C THR A 554 -6.98 -39.73 -36.54
N VAL A 555 -6.91 -38.55 -35.91
CA VAL A 555 -5.73 -38.14 -35.11
C VAL A 555 -6.25 -37.36 -33.90
N SER A 556 -5.98 -37.86 -32.69
CA SER A 556 -6.38 -37.23 -31.43
C SER A 556 -5.18 -36.72 -30.64
N GLU A 557 -5.45 -35.89 -29.64
CA GLU A 557 -4.53 -35.62 -28.54
C GLU A 557 -4.11 -36.92 -27.84
N HIS A 558 -2.90 -36.94 -27.26
CA HIS A 558 -2.57 -37.35 -25.88
C HIS A 558 -1.08 -36.97 -25.67
N ALA A 559 -0.66 -36.21 -24.66
CA ALA A 559 -0.88 -36.34 -23.22
C ALA A 559 -0.21 -37.61 -22.63
N MET A 560 0.92 -37.42 -21.95
CA MET A 560 1.49 -38.36 -20.99
C MET A 560 2.15 -37.60 -19.84
N SER A 561 1.85 -38.01 -18.63
CA SER A 561 2.45 -37.56 -17.37
C SER A 561 3.30 -38.69 -16.80
N GLU A 562 4.41 -38.39 -16.14
CA GLU A 562 5.01 -39.33 -15.19
C GLU A 562 5.90 -38.64 -14.17
N GLY A 563 6.26 -39.34 -13.10
CA GLY A 563 7.23 -38.86 -12.11
C GLY A 563 7.43 -39.83 -10.95
N CYS A 564 8.68 -40.13 -10.63
CA CYS A 564 9.10 -40.79 -9.38
C CYS A 564 10.61 -40.70 -9.13
N THR A 565 10.98 -40.88 -7.86
CA THR A 565 12.24 -41.44 -7.31
C THR A 565 13.60 -40.82 -7.66
N ASP A 566 14.39 -40.59 -6.60
CA ASP A 566 15.86 -40.53 -6.63
C ASP A 566 16.51 -41.88 -7.02
N ILE A 567 17.79 -41.86 -7.44
CA ILE A 567 18.90 -42.84 -7.19
C ILE A 567 19.91 -42.93 -8.38
N ASP A 568 21.19 -42.66 -8.05
CA ASP A 568 22.50 -43.09 -8.60
C ASP A 568 22.83 -43.31 -10.10
N GLY A 569 23.97 -42.71 -10.49
CA GLY A 569 24.92 -43.23 -11.51
C GLY A 569 24.71 -42.81 -12.98
N GLY A 570 25.74 -42.72 -13.85
CA GLY A 570 27.20 -42.79 -13.63
C GLY A 570 27.99 -43.27 -14.87
N SER A 571 29.02 -42.52 -15.32
CA SER A 571 29.99 -42.86 -16.39
C SER A 571 29.46 -43.00 -17.86
N SER A 572 30.27 -42.96 -18.94
CA SER A 572 31.56 -42.30 -19.26
C SER A 572 32.03 -42.66 -20.70
N ILE A 573 32.88 -41.83 -21.35
CA ILE A 573 33.69 -42.13 -22.59
C ILE A 573 32.83 -42.29 -23.88
N GLY A 574 33.21 -41.95 -25.12
CA GLY A 574 34.39 -41.32 -25.81
C GLY A 574 34.03 -41.21 -27.33
N THR A 575 34.77 -40.64 -28.30
CA THR A 575 36.18 -40.20 -28.46
C THR A 575 36.34 -39.12 -29.57
N MET A 576 37.53 -38.51 -29.68
CA MET A 576 38.04 -37.64 -30.78
C MET A 576 38.36 -38.43 -32.09
N PRO A 577 38.94 -37.88 -33.22
CA PRO A 577 39.50 -36.53 -33.54
C PRO A 577 38.91 -35.91 -34.87
N VAL A 578 39.50 -35.07 -35.75
CA VAL A 578 40.87 -34.54 -36.09
C VAL A 578 40.79 -33.20 -36.89
N ASP A 579 41.89 -32.40 -36.90
CA ASP A 579 42.54 -31.61 -38.00
C ASP A 579 41.77 -30.64 -38.96
N SER A 580 42.37 -29.56 -39.53
CA SER A 580 43.63 -28.79 -39.30
C SER A 580 43.68 -27.43 -40.07
N ASP A 581 44.72 -26.61 -39.82
CA ASP A 581 45.36 -25.59 -40.71
C ASP A 581 44.65 -24.26 -41.12
N ALA A 582 45.31 -23.12 -41.46
CA ALA A 582 46.67 -22.59 -41.16
C ALA A 582 46.89 -21.11 -41.67
N VAL A 583 47.72 -20.31 -40.95
CA VAL A 583 48.74 -19.30 -41.45
C VAL A 583 48.28 -18.00 -42.21
N SER A 584 48.87 -16.77 -42.13
CA SER A 584 49.77 -16.03 -41.17
C SER A 584 50.02 -14.55 -41.61
N LEU A 585 50.73 -13.76 -40.77
CA LEU A 585 51.46 -12.47 -40.99
C LEU A 585 50.67 -11.12 -40.90
N GLY A 586 51.17 -10.06 -40.24
CA GLY A 586 52.32 -9.94 -39.32
C GLY A 586 52.77 -8.50 -38.96
N LEU A 587 53.48 -8.33 -37.81
CA LEU A 587 54.20 -7.12 -37.29
C LEU A 587 53.30 -5.93 -36.84
N MET A 588 53.52 -5.14 -35.77
CA MET A 588 54.45 -5.10 -34.60
C MET A 588 53.85 -4.06 -33.58
N GLY A 589 54.22 -3.90 -32.30
CA GLY A 589 55.18 -4.59 -31.39
C GLY A 589 55.51 -3.72 -30.14
N SER A 590 55.88 -4.34 -28.99
CA SER A 590 56.29 -3.72 -27.70
C SER A 590 55.18 -3.02 -26.85
N MET A 591 55.21 -3.01 -25.50
CA MET A 591 56.12 -3.65 -24.52
C MET A 591 55.45 -3.81 -23.13
N GLY A 592 55.72 -4.91 -22.41
CA GLY A 592 55.59 -5.04 -20.95
C GLY A 592 54.17 -5.15 -20.34
N SER A 593 53.79 -6.10 -19.49
CA SER A 593 54.18 -7.47 -19.13
C SER A 593 53.63 -7.77 -17.72
N VAL A 594 52.99 -8.94 -17.54
CA VAL A 594 53.15 -9.84 -16.36
C VAL A 594 52.57 -9.35 -15.01
N SER A 595 51.77 -10.13 -14.26
CA SER A 595 51.17 -11.46 -14.52
C SER A 595 50.21 -11.89 -13.39
N ASP A 596 49.14 -12.62 -13.75
CA ASP A 596 48.67 -13.89 -13.13
C ASP A 596 48.31 -13.99 -11.61
N HIS A 597 47.47 -14.94 -11.17
CA HIS A 597 46.85 -16.11 -11.82
C HIS A 597 45.47 -16.44 -11.19
N ALA A 598 44.68 -17.26 -11.89
CA ALA A 598 43.60 -18.08 -11.30
C ALA A 598 44.09 -19.54 -11.13
N ALA A 599 43.35 -20.57 -10.71
CA ALA A 599 41.94 -20.75 -10.35
C ALA A 599 41.77 -22.00 -9.42
N SER A 600 40.56 -22.21 -8.91
CA SER A 600 39.86 -23.51 -8.70
C SER A 600 40.52 -24.70 -7.98
N ILE A 601 39.78 -25.34 -7.06
CA ILE A 601 39.35 -26.77 -7.14
C ILE A 601 38.26 -27.05 -6.08
N ASP A 602 37.49 -28.12 -6.26
CA ASP A 602 36.13 -28.29 -5.70
C ASP A 602 35.93 -29.64 -4.93
N LYS A 603 34.86 -29.72 -4.12
CA LYS A 603 34.19 -30.90 -3.48
C LYS A 603 34.95 -31.97 -2.65
N ALA A 604 34.34 -32.32 -1.50
CA ALA A 604 34.14 -33.70 -0.99
C ALA A 604 33.10 -33.72 0.16
N GLU A 605 32.48 -34.87 0.46
CA GLU A 605 31.30 -35.03 1.34
C GLU A 605 31.50 -35.92 2.61
N GLN A 606 30.38 -36.22 3.27
CA GLN A 606 30.12 -36.85 4.57
C GLN A 606 30.78 -38.20 4.95
N GLU A 607 30.82 -38.43 6.28
CA GLU A 607 30.69 -39.73 7.01
C GLU A 607 31.86 -40.76 6.95
N GLN A 608 32.04 -41.70 7.91
CA GLN A 608 31.27 -42.06 9.12
C GLN A 608 32.15 -42.62 10.27
N ALA A 609 31.60 -42.57 11.51
CA ALA A 609 31.76 -43.47 12.67
C ALA A 609 33.11 -44.11 13.10
N CYS A 610 33.52 -43.85 14.36
CA CYS A 610 33.81 -44.82 15.47
C CYS A 610 34.73 -44.15 16.53
N GLY A 611 34.52 -44.22 17.86
CA GLY A 611 33.43 -44.78 18.69
C GLY A 611 33.75 -44.64 20.20
N SER A 612 32.83 -45.07 21.09
CA SER A 612 32.95 -45.04 22.59
C SER A 612 32.89 -43.62 23.24
N VAL A 613 32.42 -43.37 24.47
CA VAL A 613 31.87 -44.20 25.58
C VAL A 613 30.57 -43.56 26.15
N GLU A 614 29.75 -44.40 26.80
CA GLU A 614 28.67 -44.18 27.78
C GLU A 614 28.87 -43.04 28.84
N THR A 615 27.89 -42.48 29.59
CA THR A 615 26.42 -42.65 29.71
C THR A 615 25.76 -41.47 30.47
N ASN A 616 24.41 -41.39 30.39
CA ASN A 616 23.38 -41.14 31.43
C ASN A 616 23.80 -40.85 32.91
N GLU A 617 23.02 -40.16 33.78
CA GLU A 617 21.56 -39.88 33.74
C GLU A 617 21.05 -38.66 34.57
N ARG A 618 19.70 -38.54 34.61
CA ARG A 618 18.73 -37.63 35.27
C ARG A 618 18.91 -37.48 36.82
N LEU A 619 18.18 -36.67 37.62
CA LEU A 619 16.88 -35.93 37.57
C LEU A 619 17.05 -34.50 38.21
N ARG A 620 16.19 -33.46 38.17
CA ARG A 620 14.82 -33.10 37.69
C ARG A 620 13.99 -32.51 38.88
N ARG A 621 13.41 -31.30 38.72
CA ARG A 621 12.58 -30.50 39.70
C ARG A 621 13.40 -29.80 40.82
N GLY A 622 13.05 -28.60 41.33
CA GLY A 622 12.04 -27.61 40.91
C GLY A 622 11.80 -26.47 41.95
N VAL A 623 10.86 -25.56 41.66
CA VAL A 623 10.17 -24.60 42.58
C VAL A 623 10.84 -23.25 42.99
N ARG A 624 10.49 -22.20 42.22
CA ARG A 624 9.97 -20.84 42.62
C ARG A 624 10.52 -20.02 43.83
N LYS A 625 10.83 -18.74 43.50
CA LYS A 625 10.49 -17.48 44.24
C LYS A 625 11.26 -17.22 45.58
N LYS A 626 11.33 -16.00 46.18
CA LYS A 626 10.64 -14.69 45.97
C LYS A 626 11.45 -13.50 46.57
N GLY A 627 11.59 -12.37 45.85
CA GLY A 627 11.71 -10.99 46.39
C GLY A 627 12.90 -10.60 47.31
N ALA A 628 13.06 -9.35 47.76
CA ALA A 628 12.53 -8.05 47.26
C ALA A 628 13.29 -6.81 47.85
N VAL A 629 13.47 -5.77 47.02
CA VAL A 629 13.40 -4.31 47.27
C VAL A 629 13.95 -3.67 48.58
N GLY A 630 14.82 -2.65 48.42
CA GLY A 630 15.06 -1.59 49.43
C GLY A 630 16.23 -0.63 49.08
N LYS A 631 16.05 0.42 48.26
CA LYS A 631 15.57 1.80 48.57
C LYS A 631 16.38 2.61 49.62
N LYS A 632 17.22 3.55 49.16
CA LYS A 632 17.42 4.97 49.57
C LYS A 632 18.86 5.44 49.24
N ARG A 633 19.24 6.74 49.23
CA ARG A 633 18.71 8.01 48.66
C ARG A 633 19.66 9.16 49.11
N HIS A 634 19.79 10.25 48.32
CA HIS A 634 20.62 11.44 48.58
C HIS A 634 22.16 11.20 48.53
N ALA A 635 23.02 12.02 47.90
CA ALA A 635 22.95 13.32 47.23
C ALA A 635 23.06 14.61 48.09
N SER A 636 24.31 15.05 48.29
CA SER A 636 24.82 16.44 48.32
C SER A 636 26.33 16.36 48.00
N ALA A 637 26.93 17.22 47.18
CA ALA A 637 27.43 18.57 47.52
C ALA A 637 28.11 18.64 48.91
N GLY A 638 29.32 19.18 49.07
CA GLY A 638 30.22 19.87 48.11
C GLY A 638 31.11 20.88 48.88
N THR A 639 32.19 21.39 48.27
CA THR A 639 33.11 22.41 48.84
C THR A 639 33.95 21.88 50.03
N ALA A 640 35.28 21.71 50.01
CA ALA A 640 36.44 22.53 49.61
C ALA A 640 37.00 23.45 50.73
N ALA A 641 38.28 23.85 50.59
CA ALA A 641 39.20 24.44 51.60
C ALA A 641 39.69 23.44 52.69
N LEU A 642 41.00 23.23 52.96
CA LEU A 642 42.13 24.14 53.30
C LEU A 642 41.94 24.74 54.71
N THR A 643 42.71 24.37 55.75
CA THR A 643 44.14 24.68 55.90
C THR A 643 44.94 23.80 56.90
N THR A 644 46.25 24.06 56.89
CA THR A 644 47.43 23.54 57.61
C THR A 644 47.49 23.48 59.15
N LEU A 645 48.20 22.44 59.64
CA LEU A 645 49.26 22.41 60.69
C LEU A 645 48.96 22.72 62.18
N GLY A 646 49.74 22.06 63.06
CA GLY A 646 49.89 22.35 64.51
C GLY A 646 49.13 21.37 65.42
N TRP A 647 49.71 20.24 65.87
CA TRP A 647 50.65 20.03 67.01
C TRP A 647 50.01 19.94 68.42
N GLU A 648 50.47 18.90 69.14
CA GLU A 648 50.29 18.55 70.56
C GLU A 648 49.00 18.94 71.33
N VAL A 649 48.21 17.91 71.67
CA VAL A 649 47.63 17.80 73.03
C VAL A 649 48.25 16.60 73.74
N ARG A 650 49.00 16.87 74.81
CA ARG A 650 49.60 15.87 75.70
C ARG A 650 48.58 15.38 76.74
N LYS A 651 48.67 14.10 77.14
CA LYS A 651 48.92 13.68 78.56
C LYS A 651 48.67 12.19 78.81
N ALA A 652 49.74 11.46 79.15
CA ALA A 652 49.94 10.66 80.38
C ALA A 652 51.17 9.77 80.14
N LYS A 653 52.35 9.90 80.76
CA LYS A 653 52.76 10.17 82.16
C LYS A 653 52.81 8.93 83.07
N LEU A 654 53.79 8.05 82.80
CA LEU A 654 54.50 7.24 83.80
C LEU A 654 55.96 7.09 83.28
N ILE A 655 56.91 7.89 83.75
CA ILE A 655 57.84 7.59 84.87
C ILE A 655 58.54 6.23 84.63
N HIS A 656 59.84 6.04 84.35
CA HIS A 656 61.10 6.84 84.23
C HIS A 656 62.23 6.09 84.98
N ARG A 657 63.03 5.34 84.22
CA ARG A 657 64.46 4.98 84.39
C ARG A 657 64.86 4.30 83.06
N LEU A 658 65.90 4.66 82.31
CA LEU A 658 67.33 4.89 82.60
C LEU A 658 68.12 3.63 82.99
N SER A 659 68.69 3.03 81.92
CA SER A 659 70.10 2.59 81.75
C SER A 659 70.69 1.44 82.58
N THR A 660 71.61 0.72 81.90
CA THR A 660 72.62 -0.27 82.39
C THR A 660 72.11 -1.56 83.04
N GLY A 661 72.79 -2.68 82.75
CA GLY A 661 72.59 -3.97 83.42
C GLY A 661 72.45 -5.14 82.44
N GLU A 662 73.41 -6.05 82.51
CA GLU A 662 73.52 -7.30 81.76
C GLU A 662 72.34 -8.30 81.89
N GLU A 663 72.16 -9.09 80.82
CA GLU A 663 72.05 -10.57 80.71
C GLU A 663 71.09 -11.42 81.61
N ASP A 664 70.60 -12.50 80.97
CA ASP A 664 69.99 -13.77 81.45
C ASP A 664 68.76 -13.72 82.39
N GLU A 665 67.65 -14.41 82.11
CA GLU A 665 67.54 -15.82 81.69
C GLU A 665 66.57 -16.09 80.51
N GLU A 666 66.71 -17.28 79.91
CA GLU A 666 65.94 -17.76 78.75
C GLU A 666 64.58 -18.39 79.11
N VAL A 667 63.58 -18.16 78.25
CA VAL A 667 62.48 -19.12 78.03
C VAL A 667 62.17 -19.16 76.53
N GLU A 668 62.66 -20.18 75.82
CA GLU A 668 62.25 -20.42 74.43
C GLU A 668 60.76 -20.82 74.35
N VAL A 669 60.00 -20.07 73.54
CA VAL A 669 58.73 -20.54 72.99
C VAL A 669 58.85 -20.50 71.48
N LEU A 670 58.96 -21.68 70.85
CA LEU A 670 59.12 -21.84 69.41
C LEU A 670 57.83 -21.43 68.67
N GLU A 671 57.75 -20.16 68.27
CA GLU A 671 56.65 -19.64 67.45
C GLU A 671 56.57 -20.36 66.09
N LYS A 672 55.37 -20.81 65.72
CA LYS A 672 55.08 -21.20 64.34
C LYS A 672 55.06 -19.96 63.45
N MET A 673 55.80 -20.01 62.35
CA MET A 673 55.74 -19.04 61.26
C MET A 673 55.29 -19.72 59.97
N GLU A 674 54.10 -19.35 59.48
CA GLU A 674 53.61 -19.80 58.18
C GLU A 674 54.28 -19.01 57.04
N ARG A 675 54.62 -19.68 55.93
CA ARG A 675 55.12 -19.04 54.70
C ARG A 675 53.97 -18.86 53.71
N VAL A 676 53.42 -17.65 53.64
CA VAL A 676 52.33 -17.30 52.72
C VAL A 676 52.85 -16.54 51.50
N PRO A 677 52.15 -16.53 50.35
CA PRO A 677 52.53 -15.73 49.19
C PRO A 677 52.60 -14.24 49.53
N CYS A 678 53.63 -13.55 49.04
CA CYS A 678 53.75 -12.10 49.17
C CYS A 678 52.56 -11.44 48.43
N PRO A 679 51.71 -10.63 49.10
CA PRO A 679 50.53 -10.06 48.43
C PRO A 679 50.86 -8.92 47.47
N GLY A 680 52.09 -8.41 47.47
CA GLY A 680 52.47 -7.18 46.78
C GLY A 680 51.96 -5.92 47.48
N ILE A 681 52.31 -4.76 46.94
CA ILE A 681 51.76 -3.46 47.32
C ILE A 681 50.33 -3.37 46.75
N THR A 682 49.38 -2.95 47.56
CA THR A 682 47.94 -2.88 47.27
C THR A 682 47.33 -1.57 47.79
N GLU A 683 46.03 -1.38 47.56
CA GLU A 683 45.24 -0.28 48.14
C GLU A 683 45.37 -0.17 49.67
N ALA A 684 45.49 -1.31 50.36
CA ALA A 684 45.68 -1.40 51.81
C ALA A 684 47.13 -1.07 52.28
N ASP A 685 48.02 -0.69 51.36
CA ASP A 685 49.35 -0.14 51.66
C ASP A 685 49.47 1.34 51.20
N ASP A 686 48.84 1.69 50.07
CA ASP A 686 48.62 3.06 49.62
C ASP A 686 47.38 3.13 48.71
N HIS A 687 46.37 3.93 49.10
CA HIS A 687 45.08 4.05 48.39
C HIS A 687 45.19 4.52 46.93
N ARG A 688 46.35 5.04 46.50
CA ARG A 688 46.60 5.47 45.11
C ARG A 688 47.04 4.34 44.20
N VAL A 689 47.33 3.15 44.71
CA VAL A 689 47.79 2.00 43.90
C VAL A 689 46.75 1.59 42.83
N PRO A 690 45.44 1.45 43.13
CA PRO A 690 44.43 1.22 42.10
C PRO A 690 44.34 2.35 41.06
N ILE A 691 44.49 3.61 41.49
CA ILE A 691 44.42 4.79 40.61
C ILE A 691 45.62 4.78 39.65
N TYR A 692 46.83 4.52 40.15
CA TYR A 692 48.04 4.37 39.36
C TYR A 692 47.90 3.26 38.31
N LEU A 693 47.41 2.08 38.71
CA LEU A 693 47.28 0.91 37.83
C LEU A 693 46.14 1.01 36.81
N ARG A 694 45.13 1.86 37.05
CA ARG A 694 44.10 2.22 36.05
C ARG A 694 44.56 3.34 35.11
N ARG A 695 45.54 4.15 35.53
CA ARG A 695 46.09 5.27 34.74
C ARG A 695 47.22 4.86 33.80
N THR A 696 48.05 3.90 34.19
CA THR A 696 49.23 3.49 33.42
C THR A 696 49.01 2.17 32.67
N GLY A 697 49.46 2.10 31.42
CA GLY A 697 49.58 0.85 30.66
C GLY A 697 51.01 0.26 30.67
N VAL A 698 51.93 0.84 31.45
CA VAL A 698 53.32 0.37 31.52
C VAL A 698 53.39 -0.83 32.49
N PRO A 699 53.98 -1.98 32.09
CA PRO A 699 54.01 -3.20 32.91
C PRO A 699 54.91 -3.13 34.16
N GLY A 700 55.57 -2.00 34.40
CA GLY A 700 56.46 -1.78 35.53
C GLY A 700 57.11 -0.40 35.51
N GLY A 701 58.16 -0.18 36.29
CA GLY A 701 58.84 1.11 36.36
C GLY A 701 60.09 1.16 37.22
N GLY A 702 60.72 2.34 37.29
CA GLY A 702 61.95 2.59 38.05
C GLY A 702 63.26 2.36 37.30
N ALA A 703 63.19 1.94 36.04
CA ALA A 703 64.30 1.86 35.08
C ALA A 703 64.79 3.26 34.63
N ARG A 704 65.96 3.33 33.97
CA ARG A 704 66.48 4.57 33.38
C ARG A 704 65.75 4.96 32.09
N SER A 705 66.01 6.16 31.59
CA SER A 705 65.34 6.69 30.40
C SER A 705 65.94 6.09 29.11
N LEU A 706 65.11 5.94 28.07
CA LEU A 706 65.54 5.40 26.78
C LEU A 706 66.71 6.18 26.16
N LYS A 707 66.80 7.50 26.41
CA LYS A 707 67.91 8.33 25.93
C LYS A 707 69.25 7.93 26.56
N VAL A 708 69.27 7.61 27.87
CA VAL A 708 70.49 7.17 28.57
C VAL A 708 70.90 5.79 28.09
N ILE A 709 69.96 4.83 28.06
CA ILE A 709 70.25 3.44 27.68
C ILE A 709 70.67 3.35 26.20
N ALA A 710 70.11 4.17 25.30
CA ALA A 710 70.56 4.25 23.91
C ALA A 710 71.99 4.78 23.75
N LEU A 711 72.32 5.88 24.45
CA LEU A 711 73.66 6.47 24.41
C LEU A 711 74.72 5.53 25.01
N GLU A 712 74.37 4.76 26.06
CA GLU A 712 75.29 3.79 26.67
C GLU A 712 75.50 2.52 25.83
N LEU A 713 74.45 2.01 25.16
CA LEU A 713 74.56 0.77 24.37
C LEU A 713 75.03 0.99 22.93
N PHE A 714 74.80 2.18 22.35
CA PHE A 714 75.00 2.43 20.91
C PHE A 714 75.70 3.78 20.60
N GLY A 715 76.00 4.61 21.59
CA GLY A 715 76.58 5.95 21.38
C GLY A 715 75.62 7.00 20.79
N GLU A 716 74.45 6.59 20.29
CA GLU A 716 73.48 7.44 19.61
C GLU A 716 72.24 7.78 20.45
N VAL A 717 71.52 8.83 20.06
CA VAL A 717 70.20 9.13 20.61
C VAL A 717 69.16 8.13 20.12
N PHE A 718 68.28 7.68 21.03
CA PHE A 718 67.26 6.65 20.76
C PHE A 718 66.41 6.87 19.49
N SER A 719 66.22 8.11 19.04
CA SER A 719 65.50 8.43 17.79
C SER A 719 66.23 7.95 16.53
N ALA A 720 67.57 8.01 16.49
CA ALA A 720 68.39 7.67 15.32
C ALA A 720 68.49 6.16 15.07
N LEU A 721 68.55 5.37 16.15
CA LEU A 721 68.74 3.91 16.11
C LEU A 721 67.79 3.18 15.13
N GLY A 722 68.31 2.17 14.43
CA GLY A 722 67.48 1.23 13.65
C GLY A 722 66.54 0.39 14.53
N THR A 723 65.58 -0.30 13.90
CA THR A 723 64.50 -1.04 14.59
C THR A 723 65.01 -2.05 15.63
N GLU A 724 66.05 -2.83 15.30
CA GLU A 724 66.62 -3.82 16.22
C GLU A 724 67.43 -3.18 17.35
N GLY A 725 68.15 -2.08 17.10
CA GLY A 725 68.81 -1.30 18.16
C GLY A 725 67.79 -0.69 19.14
N LYS A 726 66.67 -0.17 18.63
CA LYS A 726 65.55 0.32 19.45
C LYS A 726 64.96 -0.79 20.33
N LYS A 727 64.86 -2.01 19.81
CA LYS A 727 64.40 -3.21 20.54
C LYS A 727 65.37 -3.63 21.65
N GLN A 728 66.68 -3.68 21.39
CA GLN A 728 67.66 -3.99 22.43
C GLN A 728 67.67 -2.96 23.57
N VAL A 729 67.50 -1.66 23.27
CA VAL A 729 67.29 -0.61 24.28
C VAL A 729 65.98 -0.81 25.06
N TRP A 730 64.91 -1.29 24.40
CA TRP A 730 63.64 -1.60 25.06
C TRP A 730 63.75 -2.76 26.04
N ASP A 731 64.43 -3.84 25.67
CA ASP A 731 64.59 -5.03 26.51
C ASP A 731 65.50 -4.73 27.71
N ALA A 732 66.61 -4.00 27.50
CA ALA A 732 67.44 -3.46 28.58
C ALA A 732 66.62 -2.59 29.56
N GLN A 733 65.73 -1.71 29.06
CA GLN A 733 64.85 -0.92 29.93
C GLN A 733 63.86 -1.80 30.72
N VAL A 734 63.39 -2.93 30.18
CA VAL A 734 62.53 -3.86 30.92
C VAL A 734 63.31 -4.58 32.03
N HIS A 735 64.56 -4.99 31.76
CA HIS A 735 65.42 -5.61 32.76
C HIS A 735 65.82 -4.66 33.90
N GLU A 736 65.94 -3.35 33.63
CA GLU A 736 66.20 -2.33 34.65
C GLU A 736 65.01 -1.97 35.56
N GLN A 737 63.81 -2.52 35.34
CA GLN A 737 62.64 -2.18 36.14
C GLN A 737 62.81 -2.58 37.61
N LYS A 738 62.48 -1.67 38.53
CA LYS A 738 62.53 -1.87 39.98
C LYS A 738 61.21 -2.42 40.53
N TRP A 739 60.11 -2.18 39.83
CA TRP A 739 58.80 -2.76 40.14
C TRP A 739 58.04 -3.19 38.89
N ARG A 740 57.10 -4.13 39.06
CA ARG A 740 56.22 -4.72 38.06
C ARG A 740 54.76 -4.56 38.48
N ASN A 741 53.87 -4.38 37.51
CA ASN A 741 52.48 -4.03 37.71
C ASN A 741 51.54 -5.20 37.36
N ASP A 742 50.81 -5.74 38.34
CA ASP A 742 49.68 -6.66 38.11
C ASP A 742 48.40 -5.82 37.98
N HIS A 743 48.08 -5.44 36.74
CA HIS A 743 46.87 -4.69 36.42
C HIS A 743 45.59 -5.51 36.60
N ALA A 744 45.66 -6.85 36.51
CA ALA A 744 44.49 -7.73 36.63
C ALA A 744 44.03 -7.88 38.09
N ARG A 745 44.97 -7.86 39.05
CA ARG A 745 44.68 -7.95 40.50
C ARG A 745 44.84 -6.61 41.25
N LEU A 746 45.15 -5.53 40.53
CA LEU A 746 45.45 -4.19 41.03
C LEU A 746 46.55 -4.16 42.12
N ARG A 747 47.71 -4.78 41.83
CA ARG A 747 48.86 -4.88 42.75
C ARG A 747 50.18 -4.48 42.10
N VAL A 748 51.16 -4.06 42.89
CA VAL A 748 52.53 -3.77 42.45
C VAL A 748 53.54 -4.62 43.21
N PHE A 749 54.45 -5.26 42.49
CA PHE A 749 55.52 -6.09 43.07
C PHE A 749 56.88 -5.45 42.81
N ALA A 750 57.85 -5.63 43.71
CA ALA A 750 59.24 -5.36 43.37
C ALA A 750 59.71 -6.36 42.29
N ALA A 751 60.60 -5.94 41.39
CA ALA A 751 61.17 -6.85 40.40
C ALA A 751 62.01 -7.97 41.06
N LYS A 752 62.54 -7.71 42.26
CA LYS A 752 63.21 -8.67 43.15
C LYS A 752 62.29 -9.18 44.29
N CYS A 753 60.98 -9.30 44.06
CA CYS A 753 60.04 -9.77 45.09
C CYS A 753 60.51 -11.11 45.69
N LYS A 754 60.51 -11.26 47.02
CA LYS A 754 60.86 -12.52 47.70
C LYS A 754 59.85 -13.67 47.48
N HIS A 755 58.79 -13.42 46.69
CA HIS A 755 57.65 -14.29 46.36
C HIS A 755 56.79 -14.79 47.54
N THR A 756 57.37 -15.05 48.70
CA THR A 756 56.71 -15.41 49.96
C THR A 756 57.07 -14.42 51.07
N VAL A 757 56.32 -14.48 52.17
CA VAL A 757 56.61 -13.81 53.45
C VAL A 757 56.30 -14.76 54.59
N THR A 758 57.11 -14.73 55.65
CA THR A 758 56.76 -15.36 56.92
C THR A 758 55.78 -14.49 57.70
N VAL A 759 54.80 -15.13 58.33
CA VAL A 759 53.79 -14.52 59.20
C VAL A 759 53.65 -15.41 60.43
N ALA A 760 53.73 -14.83 61.63
CA ALA A 760 53.44 -15.55 62.87
C ALA A 760 51.92 -15.66 63.07
N ASP A 761 51.46 -16.77 63.65
CA ASP A 761 50.03 -17.13 63.74
C ASP A 761 49.14 -16.06 64.41
N TRP A 762 49.72 -15.14 65.21
CA TRP A 762 49.01 -14.05 65.90
C TRP A 762 48.96 -12.71 65.12
N ALA A 763 49.55 -12.62 63.93
CA ALA A 763 49.66 -11.36 63.19
C ALA A 763 48.32 -10.95 62.50
N PRO A 764 47.92 -9.67 62.54
CA PRO A 764 46.54 -9.27 62.25
C PRO A 764 46.15 -9.28 60.75
N ASN A 765 45.27 -10.22 60.38
CA ASN A 765 44.35 -10.27 59.22
C ASN A 765 44.88 -10.04 57.78
N ARG A 766 46.13 -9.61 57.58
CA ARG A 766 46.73 -9.43 56.26
C ARG A 766 48.25 -9.53 56.34
N ALA A 767 48.82 -10.49 55.62
CA ALA A 767 50.26 -10.57 55.38
C ALA A 767 50.78 -9.24 54.80
N ARG A 768 51.89 -8.72 55.33
CA ARG A 768 52.50 -7.48 54.80
C ARG A 768 53.33 -7.79 53.54
N PRO A 769 53.51 -6.84 52.62
CA PRO A 769 54.39 -7.04 51.46
C PRO A 769 55.81 -7.40 51.91
N CYS A 770 56.54 -8.22 51.16
CA CYS A 770 57.95 -8.51 51.46
C CYS A 770 58.81 -7.23 51.44
N ASP A 771 60.00 -7.27 52.05
CA ASP A 771 60.80 -6.07 52.30
C ASP A 771 61.18 -5.32 51.01
N GLU A 772 61.43 -6.05 49.92
CA GLU A 772 61.68 -5.51 48.58
C GLU A 772 60.47 -4.73 48.04
N CYS A 773 59.25 -5.25 48.22
CA CYS A 773 58.01 -4.53 47.90
C CYS A 773 57.81 -3.30 48.81
N ARG A 774 58.15 -3.40 50.10
CA ARG A 774 58.12 -2.26 51.03
C ARG A 774 59.19 -1.20 50.69
N GLN A 775 60.34 -1.57 50.15
CA GLN A 775 61.35 -0.65 49.64
C GLN A 775 60.86 0.10 48.39
N VAL A 776 60.20 -0.58 47.45
CA VAL A 776 59.53 0.07 46.31
C VAL A 776 58.52 1.11 46.79
N LEU A 777 57.64 0.76 47.74
CA LEU A 777 56.67 1.70 48.33
C LEU A 777 57.34 2.90 49.01
N LYS A 778 58.50 2.69 49.66
CA LYS A 778 59.29 3.77 50.27
C LYS A 778 60.01 4.65 49.23
N SER A 779 60.25 4.17 48.01
CA SER A 779 61.06 4.87 47.00
C SER A 779 60.41 6.16 46.47
N ASN A 780 61.22 7.20 46.27
CA ASN A 780 60.73 8.49 45.74
C ASN A 780 60.21 8.37 44.30
N ALA A 781 60.80 7.50 43.48
CA ALA A 781 60.34 7.24 42.11
C ALA A 781 58.90 6.69 42.08
N PHE A 782 58.59 5.69 42.92
CA PHE A 782 57.22 5.13 43.00
C PHE A 782 56.24 6.13 43.65
N LYS A 783 56.64 6.82 44.72
CA LYS A 783 55.84 7.89 45.35
C LYS A 783 55.51 9.06 44.40
N ASN A 784 56.31 9.27 43.35
CA ASN A 784 56.01 10.25 42.31
C ASN A 784 55.07 9.64 41.25
N ALA A 785 55.30 8.38 40.84
CA ALA A 785 54.39 7.65 39.95
C ALA A 785 52.94 7.56 40.50
N LEU A 786 52.78 7.37 41.81
CA LEU A 786 51.49 7.39 42.52
C LEU A 786 50.84 8.79 42.59
N ARG A 787 51.61 9.88 42.46
CA ARG A 787 51.13 11.26 42.62
C ARG A 787 50.71 11.96 41.32
N HIS A 788 51.01 11.40 40.14
CA HIS A 788 50.51 11.97 38.89
C HIS A 788 48.97 11.88 38.78
N PRO A 789 48.28 12.95 38.37
CA PRO A 789 46.83 12.95 38.18
C PRO A 789 46.43 12.03 37.00
N VAL A 790 45.16 11.60 36.99
CA VAL A 790 44.57 10.90 35.83
C VAL A 790 44.34 11.91 34.70
N PRO A 791 44.70 11.63 33.44
CA PRO A 791 44.38 12.50 32.31
C PRO A 791 42.86 12.68 32.11
N HIS A 792 42.45 13.83 31.58
CA HIS A 792 41.10 13.98 31.02
C HIS A 792 40.91 13.05 29.80
N ALA A 793 39.67 12.63 29.54
CA ALA A 793 39.36 11.63 28.51
C ALA A 793 39.94 11.97 27.13
N GLU A 794 39.78 13.22 26.68
CA GLU A 794 40.35 13.75 25.43
C GLU A 794 41.87 13.52 25.32
N ASN A 795 42.59 13.65 26.43
CA ASN A 795 44.06 13.57 26.45
C ASN A 795 44.60 12.13 26.39
N TYR A 796 43.76 11.10 26.50
CA TYR A 796 44.21 9.71 26.35
C TYR A 796 44.76 9.42 24.95
N ILE A 797 44.37 10.19 23.92
CA ILE A 797 44.87 10.04 22.54
C ILE A 797 46.39 10.23 22.44
N TYR A 798 46.99 11.01 23.35
CA TYR A 798 48.44 11.27 23.39
C TYR A 798 49.23 10.19 24.18
N THR A 799 48.57 9.17 24.72
CA THR A 799 49.23 8.08 25.45
C THR A 799 50.10 7.26 24.49
N ASN A 800 51.43 7.21 24.73
CA ASN A 800 52.38 6.55 23.84
C ASN A 800 51.95 5.12 23.47
N HIS A 801 51.86 4.84 22.17
CA HIS A 801 51.34 3.60 21.59
C HIS A 801 52.09 2.35 22.09
N ARG A 802 53.39 2.44 22.44
CA ARG A 802 54.18 1.32 23.02
C ARG A 802 53.56 0.73 24.30
N TYR A 803 52.82 1.54 25.05
CA TYR A 803 52.19 1.13 26.32
C TYR A 803 50.68 0.91 26.19
N ARG A 804 50.16 0.85 24.96
CA ARG A 804 48.86 0.26 24.65
C ARG A 804 49.15 -1.18 24.22
N ALA A 805 48.68 -2.17 24.96
CA ALA A 805 48.94 -3.58 24.63
C ALA A 805 48.23 -3.94 23.29
N PRO A 806 48.95 -4.19 22.17
CA PRO A 806 48.30 -4.23 20.85
C PRO A 806 47.29 -5.36 20.73
N LEU A 807 47.62 -6.56 21.21
CA LEU A 807 46.73 -7.72 21.20
C LEU A 807 45.44 -7.49 22.02
N LEU A 808 45.53 -6.80 23.16
CA LEU A 808 44.34 -6.38 23.92
C LEU A 808 43.56 -5.31 23.17
N GLY A 809 44.25 -4.39 22.48
CA GLY A 809 43.65 -3.43 21.57
C GLY A 809 42.95 -4.07 20.37
N GLU A 810 43.46 -5.18 19.83
CA GLU A 810 42.85 -5.95 18.75
C GLU A 810 41.66 -6.79 19.22
N ILE A 811 41.77 -7.40 20.41
CA ILE A 811 40.63 -8.04 21.08
C ILE A 811 39.52 -7.01 21.34
N PHE A 812 39.88 -5.78 21.71
CA PHE A 812 38.93 -4.68 21.89
C PHE A 812 38.45 -4.07 20.56
N ALA A 813 39.26 -4.09 19.48
CA ALA A 813 38.92 -3.61 18.15
C ALA A 813 37.98 -4.57 17.39
N ARG A 814 38.15 -5.88 17.60
CA ARG A 814 37.13 -6.90 17.32
C ARG A 814 35.82 -6.65 18.10
N THR A 815 35.81 -5.71 19.06
CA THR A 815 34.63 -5.24 19.77
C THR A 815 34.40 -3.71 19.74
N VAL A 816 34.91 -2.98 18.75
CA VAL A 816 34.55 -1.56 18.55
C VAL A 816 33.11 -1.46 18.00
N GLY A 817 32.32 -0.52 18.55
CA GLY A 817 30.86 -0.49 18.41
C GLY A 817 30.13 -1.60 19.19
N LEU A 818 30.78 -2.74 19.42
CA LEU A 818 30.22 -3.89 20.11
C LEU A 818 30.08 -3.71 21.63
N GLN A 819 30.64 -2.68 22.26
CA GLN A 819 30.40 -2.45 23.69
C GLN A 819 28.91 -2.23 23.99
N ASP A 820 28.21 -1.38 23.24
CA ASP A 820 26.77 -1.14 23.41
C ASP A 820 25.91 -2.29 22.89
N ILE A 821 26.43 -3.08 21.96
CA ILE A 821 25.75 -4.24 21.37
C ILE A 821 25.85 -5.47 22.29
N ILE A 822 26.97 -5.66 23.01
CA ILE A 822 27.22 -6.76 23.95
C ILE A 822 26.71 -6.43 25.37
N ALA A 823 26.80 -5.17 25.82
CA ALA A 823 26.27 -4.77 27.12
C ALA A 823 24.74 -4.79 27.18
N ASN A 824 24.06 -4.72 26.02
CA ASN A 824 22.64 -5.03 25.91
C ASN A 824 22.39 -6.52 26.15
N SER A 825 21.47 -6.84 27.07
CA SER A 825 21.26 -8.21 27.60
C SER A 825 20.74 -9.29 26.62
N ASN A 826 20.74 -9.05 25.30
CA ASN A 826 20.53 -10.10 24.29
C ASN A 826 21.33 -9.84 22.97
N PRO A 827 22.67 -10.00 22.95
CA PRO A 827 23.52 -9.65 21.81
C PRO A 827 23.41 -10.56 20.57
N LYS A 828 22.49 -11.54 20.57
CA LYS A 828 22.31 -12.46 19.43
C LYS A 828 21.02 -12.21 18.64
N ASN A 829 20.15 -11.30 19.10
CA ASN A 829 18.77 -11.22 18.64
C ASN A 829 18.29 -9.82 18.20
N THR A 830 19.19 -8.84 18.04
CA THR A 830 18.82 -7.54 17.47
C THR A 830 18.86 -7.60 15.92
N PRO A 831 17.96 -6.90 15.21
CA PRO A 831 17.94 -6.89 13.75
C PRO A 831 19.27 -6.42 13.14
N CYS A 832 19.93 -5.43 13.73
CA CYS A 832 21.16 -4.84 13.20
C CYS A 832 22.32 -5.84 13.12
N ILE A 833 22.47 -6.70 14.14
CA ILE A 833 23.52 -7.73 14.19
C ILE A 833 23.22 -8.82 13.17
N ARG A 834 21.95 -9.23 13.06
CA ARG A 834 21.51 -10.23 12.06
C ARG A 834 21.74 -9.71 10.64
N TYR A 835 21.33 -8.47 10.37
CA TYR A 835 21.57 -7.80 9.09
C TYR A 835 23.06 -7.74 8.75
N ALA A 836 23.90 -7.22 9.65
CA ALA A 836 25.34 -7.16 9.44
C ALA A 836 25.97 -8.55 9.22
N LYS A 837 25.55 -9.58 9.98
CA LYS A 837 26.02 -10.96 9.78
C LYS A 837 25.64 -11.50 8.41
N GLU A 838 24.38 -11.41 8.01
CA GLU A 838 23.91 -12.01 6.76
C GLU A 838 24.41 -11.23 5.54
N VAL A 839 24.58 -9.90 5.62
CA VAL A 839 25.25 -9.10 4.56
C VAL A 839 26.73 -9.50 4.43
N LEU A 840 27.47 -9.62 5.54
CA LEU A 840 28.88 -10.07 5.51
C LEU A 840 29.05 -11.53 5.07
N ALA A 841 27.98 -12.33 5.12
CA ALA A 841 27.94 -13.69 4.60
C ALA A 841 27.47 -13.78 3.13
N GLY A 842 27.11 -12.67 2.48
CA GLY A 842 26.54 -12.65 1.12
C GLY A 842 25.06 -13.05 1.04
N ASN A 843 24.43 -13.42 2.16
CA ASN A 843 23.04 -13.91 2.24
C ASN A 843 21.97 -12.80 2.07
N LEU A 844 22.38 -11.52 2.05
CA LEU A 844 21.49 -10.36 1.86
C LEU A 844 22.04 -9.40 0.80
N ASP A 845 22.30 -9.92 -0.40
CA ASP A 845 22.51 -9.06 -1.57
C ASP A 845 21.17 -8.62 -2.18
N ASN A 846 20.77 -7.39 -1.87
CA ASN A 846 19.61 -6.74 -2.49
C ASN A 846 19.97 -5.28 -2.76
N ALA A 847 20.31 -4.94 -4.01
CA ALA A 847 20.79 -3.63 -4.40
C ALA A 847 19.84 -2.47 -4.02
N VAL A 848 18.52 -2.70 -4.04
CA VAL A 848 17.51 -1.70 -3.66
C VAL A 848 17.55 -1.44 -2.15
N PHE A 849 17.54 -2.49 -1.32
CA PHE A 849 17.57 -2.35 0.14
C PHE A 849 18.92 -1.84 0.64
N ASN A 850 20.02 -2.39 0.10
CA ASN A 850 21.38 -1.95 0.40
C ASN A 850 21.56 -0.46 0.01
N GLY A 851 20.97 -0.05 -1.11
CA GLY A 851 20.95 1.35 -1.56
C GLY A 851 20.10 2.30 -0.68
N LEU A 852 18.95 1.84 -0.17
CA LEU A 852 18.19 2.56 0.84
C LEU A 852 19.01 2.72 2.14
N VAL A 853 19.71 1.68 2.58
CA VAL A 853 20.55 1.74 3.80
C VAL A 853 21.73 2.70 3.61
N GLU A 854 22.38 2.69 2.45
CA GLU A 854 23.41 3.69 2.08
C GLU A 854 22.85 5.12 2.15
N ALA A 855 21.66 5.36 1.61
CA ALA A 855 21.01 6.68 1.67
C ALA A 855 20.63 7.08 3.10
N MET A 856 20.14 6.15 3.93
CA MET A 856 19.83 6.42 5.34
C MET A 856 21.08 6.80 6.15
N VAL A 857 22.18 6.06 5.98
CA VAL A 857 23.47 6.36 6.64
C VAL A 857 24.06 7.68 6.12
N THR A 858 24.02 7.92 4.81
CA THR A 858 24.53 9.16 4.20
C THR A 858 23.73 10.40 4.63
N LYS A 859 22.41 10.27 4.83
CA LYS A 859 21.58 11.33 5.42
C LYS A 859 22.01 11.64 6.85
N TYR A 860 22.11 10.62 7.70
CA TYR A 860 22.48 10.78 9.10
C TYR A 860 23.89 11.38 9.28
N ASP A 861 24.89 10.96 8.50
CA ASP A 861 26.23 11.55 8.53
C ASP A 861 26.23 13.04 8.11
N LYS A 862 25.48 13.41 7.07
CA LYS A 862 25.31 14.82 6.66
C LYS A 862 24.67 15.66 7.77
N GLU A 863 23.61 15.16 8.39
CA GLU A 863 22.92 15.80 9.50
C GLU A 863 23.81 15.95 10.74
N ALA A 864 24.55 14.89 11.11
CA ALA A 864 25.51 14.91 12.22
C ALA A 864 26.70 15.88 11.99
N ARG A 865 27.07 16.11 10.72
CA ARG A 865 28.07 17.12 10.33
C ARG A 865 27.49 18.52 10.10
N GLY A 866 26.19 18.73 10.31
CA GLY A 866 25.51 20.01 10.12
C GLY A 866 25.50 20.51 8.67
N VAL A 867 25.67 19.62 7.68
CA VAL A 867 25.73 19.98 6.26
C VAL A 867 24.44 19.59 5.53
N GLY A 868 23.98 20.45 4.63
CA GLY A 868 22.75 20.22 3.89
C GLY A 868 22.78 18.99 2.97
N LEU A 869 21.59 18.60 2.50
CA LEU A 869 21.41 17.54 1.49
C LEU A 869 21.86 17.96 0.07
N GLN A 870 22.69 19.01 -0.05
CA GLN A 870 23.35 19.37 -1.31
C GLN A 870 24.28 18.23 -1.77
N ASN A 871 24.33 18.00 -3.08
CA ASN A 871 25.12 16.94 -3.73
C ASN A 871 24.89 15.54 -3.12
N PHE A 872 23.67 15.26 -2.65
CA PHE A 872 23.28 13.92 -2.23
C PHE A 872 23.32 12.96 -3.42
N LYS A 873 24.07 11.86 -3.28
CA LYS A 873 24.09 10.76 -4.25
C LYS A 873 23.17 9.65 -3.76
N PHE A 874 22.39 9.10 -4.68
CA PHE A 874 21.60 7.90 -4.46
C PHE A 874 22.20 6.79 -5.32
N SER A 875 22.21 5.56 -4.82
CA SER A 875 22.59 4.37 -5.58
C SER A 875 21.56 4.08 -6.68
N PRO A 876 21.97 3.51 -7.84
CA PRO A 876 21.10 3.38 -9.01
C PRO A 876 19.78 2.68 -8.73
N ALA A 877 19.81 1.49 -8.13
CA ALA A 877 18.62 0.67 -7.88
C ALA A 877 17.59 1.33 -6.93
N TRP A 878 18.04 2.13 -5.95
CA TRP A 878 17.14 2.89 -5.08
C TRP A 878 16.55 4.11 -5.78
N ASP A 879 17.37 4.84 -6.54
CA ASP A 879 16.95 6.01 -7.33
C ASP A 879 15.98 5.60 -8.46
N GLU A 880 16.15 4.40 -9.02
CA GLU A 880 15.29 3.79 -10.03
C GLU A 880 13.94 3.34 -9.44
N LEU A 881 13.92 2.60 -8.32
CA LEU A 881 12.65 2.27 -7.64
C LEU A 881 11.88 3.55 -7.27
N CYS A 882 12.58 4.58 -6.80
CA CYS A 882 11.99 5.90 -6.53
C CYS A 882 11.36 6.51 -7.80
N HIS A 883 12.02 6.40 -8.96
CA HIS A 883 11.50 6.90 -10.23
C HIS A 883 10.27 6.11 -10.70
N ILE A 884 10.33 4.78 -10.63
CA ILE A 884 9.22 3.88 -10.97
C ILE A 884 7.99 4.18 -10.09
N LEU A 885 8.18 4.34 -8.77
CA LEU A 885 7.09 4.71 -7.87
C LEU A 885 6.52 6.11 -8.16
N LEU A 886 7.34 7.08 -8.55
CA LEU A 886 6.89 8.40 -9.00
C LEU A 886 6.05 8.32 -10.29
N ILE A 887 6.43 7.46 -11.24
CA ILE A 887 5.70 7.25 -12.49
C ILE A 887 4.35 6.55 -12.24
N HIS A 888 4.34 5.44 -11.50
CA HIS A 888 3.12 4.68 -11.23
C HIS A 888 2.15 5.38 -10.27
N SER A 889 2.65 6.10 -9.26
CA SER A 889 1.82 6.81 -8.29
C SER A 889 2.60 7.94 -7.58
N PRO A 890 2.53 9.19 -8.10
CA PRO A 890 3.09 10.35 -7.42
C PRO A 890 2.58 10.54 -5.97
N ARG A 891 1.38 10.05 -5.65
CA ARG A 891 0.85 10.06 -4.27
C ARG A 891 1.60 9.08 -3.37
N THR A 892 1.84 7.85 -3.85
CA THR A 892 2.64 6.85 -3.10
C THR A 892 4.07 7.31 -2.96
N TYR A 893 4.64 7.93 -4.01
CA TYR A 893 5.99 8.46 -3.97
C TYR A 893 6.19 9.56 -2.92
N ARG A 894 5.26 10.52 -2.82
CA ARG A 894 5.30 11.57 -1.79
C ARG A 894 5.27 10.99 -0.38
N ALA A 895 4.33 10.08 -0.11
CA ALA A 895 4.23 9.41 1.18
C ALA A 895 5.49 8.59 1.54
N LEU A 896 6.20 8.04 0.55
CA LEU A 896 7.49 7.39 0.76
C LEU A 896 8.60 8.40 1.07
N ALA A 897 8.65 9.52 0.34
CA ALA A 897 9.64 10.59 0.48
C ALA A 897 9.52 11.37 1.79
N GLU A 898 8.33 11.38 2.43
CA GLU A 898 8.13 11.90 3.79
C GLU A 898 8.85 11.06 4.87
N HIS A 899 9.18 9.80 4.57
CA HIS A 899 9.77 8.86 5.53
C HIS A 899 11.20 8.43 5.18
N LEU A 900 11.54 8.28 3.90
CA LEU A 900 12.82 7.76 3.44
C LEU A 900 13.60 8.80 2.62
N PRO A 901 14.95 8.76 2.62
CA PRO A 901 15.78 9.64 1.81
C PRO A 901 15.61 9.29 0.32
N THR A 902 14.92 10.16 -0.41
CA THR A 902 14.68 10.02 -1.85
C THR A 902 14.98 11.31 -2.60
N ARG A 903 15.00 11.25 -3.93
CA ARG A 903 15.22 12.40 -4.81
C ARG A 903 13.97 13.27 -4.91
N SER A 904 14.11 14.60 -4.91
CA SER A 904 12.95 15.49 -5.11
C SER A 904 12.32 15.32 -6.49
N GLU A 905 11.00 15.45 -6.63
CA GLU A 905 10.32 15.42 -7.94
C GLU A 905 10.95 16.38 -8.94
N ARG A 906 11.34 17.59 -8.50
CA ARG A 906 12.05 18.56 -9.33
C ARG A 906 13.36 17.99 -9.88
N SER A 907 14.10 17.20 -9.09
CA SER A 907 15.32 16.55 -9.57
C SER A 907 15.07 15.33 -10.45
N PHE A 908 13.91 14.67 -10.39
CA PHE A 908 13.49 13.70 -11.42
C PHE A 908 13.14 14.40 -12.72
N ARG A 909 12.32 15.47 -12.67
CA ARG A 909 11.98 16.29 -13.86
C ARG A 909 13.20 16.93 -14.53
N MET A 910 14.23 17.32 -13.75
CA MET A 910 15.52 17.76 -14.29
C MET A 910 16.43 16.62 -14.80
N LYS A 911 16.15 15.36 -14.44
CA LYS A 911 16.77 14.15 -15.01
C LYS A 911 16.09 13.83 -16.35
N GLU A 912 14.76 13.77 -16.36
CA GLU A 912 13.89 13.54 -17.52
C GLU A 912 14.12 14.59 -18.61
N ALA A 913 14.15 15.88 -18.26
CA ALA A 913 14.41 16.97 -19.21
C ALA A 913 15.84 17.01 -19.79
N ARG A 914 16.74 16.12 -19.35
CA ARG A 914 18.08 15.89 -19.90
C ARG A 914 18.19 14.58 -20.70
N GLN A 915 17.16 13.74 -20.68
CA GLN A 915 17.12 12.57 -21.56
C GLN A 915 16.72 13.01 -22.98
N PRO A 916 17.19 12.30 -24.03
CA PRO A 916 16.68 12.49 -25.38
C PRO A 916 15.16 12.35 -25.38
N ARG A 917 14.47 13.35 -25.92
CA ARG A 917 13.01 13.41 -25.87
C ARG A 917 12.38 12.67 -27.04
N PHE A 918 11.10 12.34 -26.88
CA PHE A 918 10.32 11.77 -27.98
C PHE A 918 10.15 12.83 -29.09
N PRO A 919 10.40 12.50 -30.38
CA PRO A 919 10.26 13.45 -31.49
C PRO A 919 8.85 14.04 -31.63
N MET A 920 8.78 15.28 -32.13
CA MET A 920 7.52 15.98 -32.43
C MET A 920 6.97 15.66 -33.83
N GLU A 921 7.72 14.89 -34.63
CA GLU A 921 7.51 14.63 -36.06
C GLU A 921 7.97 13.19 -36.40
N ILE A 922 7.52 12.65 -37.54
CA ILE A 922 8.08 11.39 -38.08
C ILE A 922 9.47 11.70 -38.66
N CYS A 923 10.52 11.17 -38.04
CA CYS A 923 11.92 11.44 -38.44
C CYS A 923 12.85 10.28 -38.05
N ALA A 924 14.08 10.28 -38.59
CA ALA A 924 15.11 9.26 -38.32
C ALA A 924 15.24 8.88 -36.83
N ARG A 925 15.23 9.87 -35.92
CA ARG A 925 15.35 9.64 -34.47
C ARG A 925 14.21 8.79 -33.89
N SER A 926 13.04 8.78 -34.50
CA SER A 926 11.91 7.93 -34.12
C SER A 926 12.23 6.45 -34.35
N PHE A 927 12.86 6.13 -35.48
CA PHE A 927 13.23 4.77 -35.86
C PHE A 927 14.50 4.29 -35.13
N GLU A 928 15.43 5.18 -34.83
CA GLU A 928 16.54 4.91 -33.90
C GLU A 928 16.02 4.49 -32.52
N LEU A 929 15.05 5.25 -31.95
CA LEU A 929 14.46 4.93 -30.65
C LEU A 929 13.74 3.57 -30.63
N VAL A 930 13.09 3.18 -31.74
CA VAL A 930 12.54 1.84 -31.92
C VAL A 930 13.65 0.78 -31.90
N VAL A 931 14.69 0.95 -32.70
CA VAL A 931 15.81 0.01 -32.79
C VAL A 931 16.54 -0.13 -31.44
N ASP A 932 16.71 0.96 -30.70
CA ASP A 932 17.33 0.93 -29.37
C ASP A 932 16.46 0.20 -28.34
N HIS A 933 15.13 0.31 -28.40
CA HIS A 933 14.22 -0.52 -27.58
C HIS A 933 14.29 -2.00 -27.97
N LEU A 934 14.30 -2.32 -29.27
CA LEU A 934 14.39 -3.71 -29.73
C LEU A 934 15.71 -4.38 -29.32
N LYS A 935 16.84 -3.66 -29.40
CA LYS A 935 18.14 -4.10 -28.86
C LYS A 935 18.10 -4.30 -27.34
N ALA A 936 17.48 -3.38 -26.59
CA ALA A 936 17.36 -3.48 -25.13
C ALA A 936 16.50 -4.68 -24.67
N LEU A 937 15.65 -5.20 -25.55
CA LEU A 937 14.84 -6.41 -25.35
C LEU A 937 15.48 -7.68 -25.97
N ASP A 938 16.68 -7.59 -26.54
CA ASP A 938 17.35 -8.63 -27.34
C ASP A 938 16.46 -9.23 -28.45
N TYR A 939 15.58 -8.40 -29.02
CA TYR A 939 14.55 -8.84 -29.97
C TYR A 939 14.86 -8.43 -31.41
N SER A 940 15.25 -9.41 -32.23
CA SER A 940 15.49 -9.26 -33.68
C SER A 940 14.36 -9.82 -34.55
N GLY A 941 13.26 -10.29 -33.94
CA GLY A 941 12.14 -10.95 -34.62
C GLY A 941 11.23 -10.02 -35.46
N PRO A 942 10.17 -10.57 -36.07
CA PRO A 942 9.16 -9.78 -36.77
C PRO A 942 8.29 -8.98 -35.79
N VAL A 943 7.77 -7.83 -36.24
CA VAL A 943 6.89 -6.96 -35.46
C VAL A 943 5.64 -6.55 -36.27
N GLY A 944 4.53 -6.36 -35.57
CA GLY A 944 3.30 -5.82 -36.17
C GLY A 944 3.20 -4.31 -35.94
N LEU A 945 2.99 -3.52 -37.00
CA LEU A 945 2.65 -2.11 -36.90
C LEU A 945 1.14 -1.94 -36.68
N SER A 946 0.76 -0.93 -35.91
CA SER A 946 -0.63 -0.56 -35.63
C SER A 946 -0.75 0.95 -35.51
N CYS A 947 -1.93 1.51 -35.81
CA CYS A 947 -2.23 2.91 -35.50
C CYS A 947 -3.69 3.16 -35.14
N ASP A 948 -3.94 4.23 -34.37
CA ASP A 948 -5.26 4.69 -33.94
C ASP A 948 -5.30 6.22 -33.73
N ASP A 949 -6.49 6.80 -33.73
CA ASP A 949 -6.82 8.23 -33.64
C ASP A 949 -7.45 8.59 -32.28
N THR A 950 -6.64 8.97 -31.29
CA THR A 950 -7.16 9.43 -29.99
C THR A 950 -7.60 10.89 -30.03
N LYS A 951 -8.85 11.18 -29.61
CA LYS A 951 -9.35 12.55 -29.43
C LYS A 951 -8.70 13.24 -28.23
N LEU A 952 -8.36 14.52 -28.39
CA LEU A 952 -7.72 15.34 -27.35
C LEU A 952 -8.49 16.65 -27.09
N PHE A 953 -8.20 17.31 -25.97
CA PHE A 953 -8.57 18.71 -25.77
C PHE A 953 -7.72 19.59 -26.71
N SER A 954 -8.38 20.17 -27.71
CA SER A 954 -7.75 20.89 -28.83
C SER A 954 -7.12 22.23 -28.40
N VAL A 955 -5.89 22.18 -27.87
CA VAL A 955 -5.21 23.29 -27.19
C VAL A 955 -3.73 23.35 -27.58
N MET A 956 -3.27 24.51 -28.07
CA MET A 956 -1.86 24.80 -28.29
C MET A 956 -1.07 24.87 -26.98
N ARG A 957 0.17 24.36 -26.98
CA ARG A 957 1.10 24.50 -25.85
C ARG A 957 2.47 24.93 -26.33
N LEU A 958 3.14 25.77 -25.54
CA LEU A 958 4.54 26.10 -25.75
C LEU A 958 5.42 24.99 -25.15
N TYR A 959 6.39 24.54 -25.91
CA TYR A 959 7.32 23.46 -25.59
C TYR A 959 8.75 23.95 -25.84
N TRP A 960 9.69 23.65 -24.95
CA TRP A 960 11.10 24.02 -25.13
C TRP A 960 11.90 22.81 -25.64
N ASP A 961 12.52 22.94 -26.81
CA ASP A 961 13.46 21.96 -27.34
C ASP A 961 14.90 22.33 -26.95
N SER A 962 15.63 21.39 -26.34
CA SER A 962 17.00 21.60 -25.85
C SER A 962 18.05 21.50 -26.95
N ASP A 963 17.75 20.80 -28.03
CA ASP A 963 18.72 20.36 -29.02
C ASP A 963 18.72 21.34 -30.20
N GLN A 964 17.57 22.00 -30.42
CA GLN A 964 17.39 23.15 -31.32
C GLN A 964 17.39 24.51 -30.60
N ASP A 965 17.71 24.56 -29.30
CA ASP A 965 17.79 25.76 -28.43
C ASP A 965 16.66 26.78 -28.67
N SER A 966 15.40 26.32 -28.69
CA SER A 966 14.26 27.17 -29.04
C SER A 966 12.90 26.65 -28.56
N TYR A 967 11.92 27.55 -28.53
CA TYR A 967 10.54 27.20 -28.26
C TYR A 967 9.81 26.74 -29.53
N PHE A 968 8.91 25.78 -29.35
CA PHE A 968 7.99 25.28 -30.37
C PHE A 968 6.57 25.35 -29.84
N LEU A 969 5.63 25.76 -30.68
CA LEU A 969 4.20 25.68 -30.42
C LEU A 969 3.68 24.35 -30.96
N VAL A 970 3.21 23.49 -30.05
CA VAL A 970 2.75 22.12 -30.35
C VAL A 970 1.25 21.98 -30.12
N GLY A 971 0.60 21.07 -30.86
CA GLY A 971 -0.85 20.85 -30.85
C GLY A 971 -1.60 21.42 -32.06
N GLY A 972 -0.89 21.89 -33.09
CA GLY A 972 -1.46 22.28 -34.38
C GLY A 972 -1.44 21.13 -35.40
N VAL A 973 -2.38 21.15 -36.35
CA VAL A 973 -2.44 20.18 -37.47
C VAL A 973 -1.21 20.31 -38.39
N GLY A 974 -0.63 21.51 -38.51
CA GLY A 974 0.54 21.79 -39.36
C GLY A 974 1.90 21.44 -38.75
N GLY A 975 1.96 20.61 -37.71
CA GLY A 975 3.21 20.26 -37.01
C GLY A 975 3.69 21.31 -35.98
N PRO A 976 4.91 21.17 -35.45
CA PRO A 976 5.46 22.04 -34.41
C PRO A 976 6.00 23.36 -34.98
N LEU A 977 5.38 24.49 -34.64
CA LEU A 977 5.84 25.80 -35.13
C LEU A 977 6.95 26.38 -34.24
N ARG A 978 8.15 26.56 -34.78
CA ARG A 978 9.27 27.21 -34.07
C ARG A 978 8.94 28.68 -33.77
N VAL A 979 9.15 29.11 -32.53
CA VAL A 979 8.90 30.48 -32.06
C VAL A 979 10.20 31.06 -31.49
N ALA A 980 10.55 32.28 -31.90
CA ALA A 980 11.81 32.92 -31.50
C ALA A 980 11.81 33.37 -30.03
N ASP A 981 10.68 33.76 -29.47
CA ASP A 981 10.55 34.14 -28.06
C ASP A 981 9.12 33.87 -27.49
N PRO A 982 8.94 33.68 -26.17
CA PRO A 982 7.62 33.40 -25.58
C PRO A 982 6.56 34.51 -25.75
N GLU A 983 6.91 35.77 -25.95
CA GLU A 983 5.94 36.87 -26.14
C GLU A 983 5.51 37.02 -27.61
N SER A 984 6.34 36.62 -28.59
CA SER A 984 5.90 36.53 -29.99
C SER A 984 4.88 35.41 -30.25
N VAL A 985 4.68 34.46 -29.32
CA VAL A 985 3.66 33.40 -29.41
C VAL A 985 2.27 33.95 -29.74
N LYS A 986 1.86 35.08 -29.15
CA LYS A 986 0.56 35.71 -29.44
C LYS A 986 0.42 36.19 -30.90
N ARG A 987 1.53 36.65 -31.49
CA ARG A 987 1.58 37.06 -32.91
C ARG A 987 1.58 35.84 -33.81
N VAL A 988 2.45 34.85 -33.56
CA VAL A 988 2.50 33.60 -34.34
C VAL A 988 1.15 32.87 -34.38
N ILE A 989 0.40 32.82 -33.27
CA ILE A 989 -0.94 32.22 -33.24
C ILE A 989 -1.94 32.99 -34.13
N ALA A 990 -1.87 34.33 -34.14
CA ALA A 990 -2.76 35.17 -34.96
C ALA A 990 -2.38 35.15 -36.44
N ASP A 991 -1.08 35.27 -36.76
CA ASP A 991 -0.56 35.42 -38.11
C ASP A 991 -0.64 34.10 -38.90
N ALA A 992 -0.28 32.97 -38.28
CA ALA A 992 -0.15 31.68 -38.97
C ALA A 992 -1.46 30.88 -39.10
N LYS A 993 -2.62 31.45 -38.74
CA LYS A 993 -3.97 30.85 -38.85
C LYS A 993 -4.05 29.40 -38.34
N VAL A 994 -3.33 29.10 -37.25
CA VAL A 994 -2.99 27.71 -36.91
C VAL A 994 -4.21 26.96 -36.37
N GLN A 995 -4.66 25.93 -37.09
CA GLN A 995 -5.75 25.06 -36.65
C GLN A 995 -5.25 24.14 -35.52
N ASN A 996 -5.85 24.24 -34.34
CA ASN A 996 -5.63 23.30 -33.24
C ASN A 996 -6.10 21.88 -33.64
N ALA A 997 -5.31 20.87 -33.33
CA ALA A 997 -5.62 19.48 -33.63
C ALA A 997 -6.62 18.88 -32.62
N PRO A 998 -7.82 18.42 -33.07
CA PRO A 998 -8.78 17.72 -32.21
C PRO A 998 -8.39 16.27 -31.88
N LYS A 999 -7.37 15.73 -32.55
CA LYS A 999 -6.92 14.33 -32.48
C LYS A 999 -5.40 14.25 -32.45
N VAL A 1000 -4.88 13.13 -31.94
CA VAL A 1000 -3.52 12.63 -32.21
C VAL A 1000 -3.62 11.26 -32.87
N ARG A 1001 -2.88 11.07 -33.97
CA ARG A 1001 -2.67 9.76 -34.59
C ARG A 1001 -1.40 9.16 -34.03
N LEU A 1002 -1.51 7.96 -33.48
CA LEU A 1002 -0.43 7.25 -32.79
C LEU A 1002 -0.05 6.01 -33.59
N TRP A 1003 1.23 5.79 -33.84
CA TRP A 1003 1.76 4.54 -34.43
C TRP A 1003 2.51 3.75 -33.37
N CYS A 1004 2.18 2.48 -33.22
CA CYS A 1004 2.79 1.56 -32.26
C CYS A 1004 3.22 0.26 -32.93
N LEU A 1005 4.41 -0.24 -32.56
CA LEU A 1005 4.86 -1.59 -32.85
C LEU A 1005 4.49 -2.54 -31.71
N THR A 1006 4.05 -3.74 -32.08
CA THR A 1006 3.77 -4.84 -31.17
C THR A 1006 4.71 -6.01 -31.49
N ILE A 1007 5.45 -6.45 -30.47
CA ILE A 1007 6.17 -7.72 -30.51
C ILE A 1007 5.12 -8.86 -30.37
N PRO A 1008 5.11 -9.88 -31.24
CA PRO A 1008 4.10 -10.95 -31.25
C PRO A 1008 4.30 -11.98 -30.11
N VAL A 1009 4.44 -11.51 -28.87
CA VAL A 1009 4.59 -12.31 -27.65
C VAL A 1009 3.55 -11.80 -26.62
N PRO A 1010 2.77 -12.69 -25.98
CA PRO A 1010 1.75 -12.27 -25.02
C PRO A 1010 2.30 -11.41 -23.88
N LYS A 1011 1.55 -10.37 -23.50
CA LYS A 1011 1.84 -9.42 -22.40
C LYS A 1011 3.03 -8.47 -22.63
N MET A 1012 3.63 -8.43 -23.82
CA MET A 1012 4.59 -7.37 -24.18
C MET A 1012 3.89 -6.01 -24.29
N THR A 1013 4.57 -4.95 -23.84
CA THR A 1013 4.11 -3.56 -24.00
C THR A 1013 4.39 -3.06 -25.42
N PRO A 1014 3.43 -2.39 -26.10
CA PRO A 1014 3.69 -1.76 -27.39
C PRO A 1014 4.78 -0.68 -27.32
N ILE A 1015 5.59 -0.59 -28.38
CA ILE A 1015 6.64 0.43 -28.55
C ILE A 1015 6.04 1.55 -29.41
N ILE A 1016 6.02 2.79 -28.91
CA ILE A 1016 5.53 3.95 -29.68
C ILE A 1016 6.58 4.32 -30.74
N VAL A 1017 6.15 4.40 -32.00
CA VAL A 1017 6.99 4.81 -33.14
C VAL A 1017 6.89 6.32 -33.37
N ALA A 1018 5.67 6.83 -33.52
CA ALA A 1018 5.40 8.23 -33.84
C ALA A 1018 4.04 8.67 -33.27
N ALA A 1019 3.89 9.96 -33.00
CA ALA A 1019 2.62 10.56 -32.59
C ALA A 1019 2.46 11.94 -33.25
N LEU A 1020 1.43 12.10 -34.11
CA LEU A 1020 1.18 13.34 -34.84
C LEU A 1020 -0.18 13.95 -34.48
N PRO A 1021 -0.26 15.25 -34.11
CA PRO A 1021 -1.54 15.95 -34.03
C PRO A 1021 -2.17 16.07 -35.42
N ILE A 1022 -3.46 15.73 -35.55
CA ILE A 1022 -4.16 15.71 -36.85
C ILE A 1022 -5.56 16.34 -36.78
N ALA A 1023 -6.10 16.71 -37.94
CA ALA A 1023 -7.47 17.19 -38.13
C ALA A 1023 -8.52 16.06 -37.95
N ASN A 1024 -9.81 16.41 -38.01
CA ASN A 1024 -10.89 15.39 -37.96
C ASN A 1024 -11.13 14.71 -39.33
N ASP A 1025 -10.65 15.34 -40.40
CA ASP A 1025 -11.18 15.30 -41.77
C ASP A 1025 -10.07 15.10 -42.83
N LEU A 1026 -8.95 14.48 -42.44
CA LEU A 1026 -7.88 14.09 -43.37
C LEU A 1026 -8.34 13.05 -44.40
N SER A 1027 -7.87 13.18 -45.65
CA SER A 1027 -8.10 12.18 -46.69
C SER A 1027 -7.19 10.95 -46.55
N ALA A 1028 -7.57 9.86 -47.22
CA ALA A 1028 -6.77 8.64 -47.25
C ALA A 1028 -5.39 8.85 -47.91
N ASP A 1029 -5.29 9.75 -48.89
CA ASP A 1029 -4.03 10.07 -49.59
C ASP A 1029 -3.02 10.74 -48.66
N VAL A 1030 -3.48 11.66 -47.81
CA VAL A 1030 -2.64 12.32 -46.80
C VAL A 1030 -2.17 11.32 -45.75
N LEU A 1031 -3.07 10.45 -45.28
CA LEU A 1031 -2.73 9.40 -44.31
C LEU A 1031 -1.82 8.31 -44.90
N LEU A 1032 -1.91 8.03 -46.20
CA LEU A 1032 -1.01 7.12 -46.91
C LEU A 1032 0.43 7.64 -46.90
N VAL A 1033 0.65 8.92 -47.20
CA VAL A 1033 2.00 9.52 -47.16
C VAL A 1033 2.65 9.39 -45.78
N LEU A 1034 1.85 9.55 -44.71
CA LEU A 1034 2.34 9.36 -43.33
C LEU A 1034 2.63 7.87 -43.01
N LEU A 1035 1.83 6.95 -43.53
CA LEU A 1035 2.09 5.51 -43.41
C LEU A 1035 3.38 5.10 -44.14
N GLU A 1036 3.60 5.60 -45.35
CA GLU A 1036 4.81 5.33 -46.14
C GLU A 1036 6.06 5.87 -45.42
N GLN A 1037 6.02 7.10 -44.90
CA GLN A 1037 7.12 7.64 -44.08
C GLN A 1037 7.46 6.77 -42.85
N VAL A 1038 6.45 6.19 -42.19
CA VAL A 1038 6.67 5.27 -41.04
C VAL A 1038 7.24 3.92 -41.50
N LEU A 1039 6.71 3.36 -42.59
CA LEU A 1039 7.17 2.06 -43.11
C LEU A 1039 8.58 2.14 -43.69
N ASP A 1040 8.87 3.15 -44.51
CA ASP A 1040 10.19 3.38 -45.08
C ASP A 1040 11.24 3.52 -43.98
N GLY A 1041 11.01 4.41 -43.00
CA GLY A 1041 11.95 4.61 -41.89
C GLY A 1041 12.17 3.35 -41.03
N LEU A 1042 11.15 2.52 -40.83
CA LEU A 1042 11.31 1.23 -40.14
C LEU A 1042 12.12 0.23 -40.98
N ILE A 1043 11.86 0.15 -42.29
CA ILE A 1043 12.53 -0.78 -43.21
C ILE A 1043 14.01 -0.39 -43.43
N ASP A 1044 14.29 0.91 -43.57
CA ASP A 1044 15.64 1.47 -43.70
C ASP A 1044 16.47 1.26 -42.43
N HIS A 1045 15.83 1.26 -41.26
CA HIS A 1045 16.43 0.87 -39.97
C HIS A 1045 16.41 -0.65 -39.71
N HIS A 1046 16.17 -1.46 -40.75
CA HIS A 1046 16.17 -2.93 -40.74
C HIS A 1046 15.15 -3.61 -39.81
N VAL A 1047 14.08 -2.90 -39.43
CA VAL A 1047 12.97 -3.47 -38.66
C VAL A 1047 12.11 -4.34 -39.58
N ARG A 1048 11.74 -5.54 -39.11
CA ARG A 1048 10.96 -6.53 -39.88
C ARG A 1048 9.46 -6.36 -39.61
N VAL A 1049 8.80 -5.49 -40.35
CA VAL A 1049 7.36 -5.22 -40.22
C VAL A 1049 6.57 -6.22 -41.05
N VAL A 1050 5.74 -7.05 -40.40
CA VAL A 1050 5.00 -8.14 -41.08
C VAL A 1050 3.49 -7.90 -41.18
N SER A 1051 2.96 -6.91 -40.47
CA SER A 1051 1.54 -6.53 -40.53
C SER A 1051 1.33 -5.05 -40.26
N TYR A 1052 0.22 -4.50 -40.75
CA TYR A 1052 -0.25 -3.15 -40.45
C TYR A 1052 -1.74 -3.16 -40.08
N ALA A 1053 -2.06 -2.76 -38.85
CA ALA A 1053 -3.41 -2.77 -38.27
C ALA A 1053 -4.00 -1.36 -38.02
N CYS A 1054 -5.31 -1.21 -38.19
CA CYS A 1054 -6.08 0.01 -37.88
C CYS A 1054 -7.49 -0.29 -37.36
N ASP A 1055 -8.18 0.74 -36.84
CA ASP A 1055 -9.56 0.68 -36.29
C ASP A 1055 -10.62 0.31 -37.35
N GLY A 1056 -10.28 0.37 -38.65
CA GLY A 1056 -11.17 -0.09 -39.72
C GLY A 1056 -12.22 0.93 -40.16
N THR A 1057 -12.00 2.22 -39.87
CA THR A 1057 -12.80 3.32 -40.46
C THR A 1057 -12.71 3.30 -42.00
N GLU A 1058 -13.70 3.86 -42.72
CA GLU A 1058 -13.68 3.82 -44.21
C GLU A 1058 -12.49 4.60 -44.81
N VAL A 1059 -12.01 5.63 -44.11
CA VAL A 1059 -10.80 6.37 -44.51
C VAL A 1059 -9.58 5.47 -44.37
N GLU A 1060 -9.41 4.75 -43.26
CA GLU A 1060 -8.26 3.88 -43.07
C GLU A 1060 -8.31 2.60 -43.90
N ARG A 1061 -9.50 2.05 -44.14
CA ARG A 1061 -9.70 0.99 -45.15
C ARG A 1061 -9.37 1.50 -46.56
N SER A 1062 -9.57 2.79 -46.83
CA SER A 1062 -9.06 3.41 -48.06
C SER A 1062 -7.54 3.54 -48.08
N VAL A 1063 -6.89 3.92 -46.96
CA VAL A 1063 -5.41 3.92 -46.84
C VAL A 1063 -4.85 2.53 -47.15
N GLN A 1064 -5.40 1.47 -46.54
CA GLN A 1064 -4.99 0.09 -46.79
C GLN A 1064 -5.17 -0.31 -48.27
N ARG A 1065 -6.33 -0.01 -48.88
CA ARG A 1065 -6.57 -0.30 -50.31
C ARG A 1065 -5.62 0.45 -51.23
N LEU A 1066 -5.35 1.74 -50.98
CA LEU A 1066 -4.39 2.53 -51.76
C LEU A 1066 -2.96 2.01 -51.59
N PHE A 1067 -2.56 1.62 -50.38
CA PHE A 1067 -1.25 1.02 -50.11
C PHE A 1067 -1.07 -0.31 -50.84
N VAL A 1068 -2.06 -1.22 -50.80
CA VAL A 1068 -2.01 -2.49 -51.54
C VAL A 1068 -1.99 -2.25 -53.06
N ALA A 1069 -2.80 -1.32 -53.57
CA ALA A 1069 -2.85 -1.00 -55.00
C ALA A 1069 -1.57 -0.32 -55.54
N LYS A 1070 -0.80 0.34 -54.66
CA LYS A 1070 0.50 0.95 -54.97
C LYS A 1070 1.69 -0.03 -54.80
N SER A 1071 1.48 -1.14 -54.10
CA SER A 1071 2.50 -2.15 -53.81
C SER A 1071 2.49 -3.30 -54.82
N GLU A 1072 3.62 -4.00 -54.94
CA GLU A 1072 3.59 -5.40 -55.38
C GLU A 1072 2.70 -6.20 -54.41
N HIS A 1073 2.11 -7.31 -54.87
CA HIS A 1073 1.29 -8.15 -54.00
C HIS A 1073 1.25 -9.61 -54.47
N GLU A 1074 1.01 -10.50 -53.53
CA GLU A 1074 0.64 -11.89 -53.79
C GLU A 1074 -0.84 -12.10 -53.45
N GLU A 1075 -1.56 -12.81 -54.32
CA GLU A 1075 -2.89 -13.32 -54.01
C GLU A 1075 -2.79 -14.78 -53.56
N TYR A 1076 -3.24 -15.06 -52.34
CA TYR A 1076 -3.57 -16.43 -51.93
C TYR A 1076 -5.05 -16.67 -52.19
N VAL A 1077 -5.38 -17.69 -52.98
CA VAL A 1077 -6.75 -18.01 -53.39
C VAL A 1077 -7.24 -19.22 -52.60
N ILE A 1078 -8.33 -19.01 -51.85
CA ILE A 1078 -9.11 -20.11 -51.25
C ILE A 1078 -10.27 -20.38 -52.19
N GLU A 1079 -10.25 -21.54 -52.85
CA GLU A 1079 -11.28 -21.93 -53.82
C GLU A 1079 -12.68 -21.93 -53.21
N GLY A 1080 -13.69 -21.54 -54.00
CA GLY A 1080 -15.09 -21.57 -53.58
C GLY A 1080 -15.54 -23.00 -53.17
N PRO A 1081 -16.29 -23.17 -52.06
CA PRO A 1081 -16.60 -24.50 -51.51
C PRO A 1081 -17.52 -25.35 -52.40
N GLN A 1082 -18.13 -24.75 -53.43
CA GLN A 1082 -18.94 -25.43 -54.44
C GLN A 1082 -18.81 -24.70 -55.80
N PRO A 1083 -18.95 -25.38 -56.95
CA PRO A 1083 -18.92 -24.75 -58.26
C PRO A 1083 -19.94 -23.60 -58.38
N GLY A 1084 -19.46 -22.41 -58.76
CA GLY A 1084 -20.27 -21.20 -58.90
C GLY A 1084 -20.25 -20.26 -57.69
N PHE A 1085 -19.64 -20.65 -56.57
CA PHE A 1085 -19.24 -19.69 -55.52
C PHE A 1085 -17.97 -18.93 -55.95
N VAL A 1086 -17.81 -17.70 -55.46
CA VAL A 1086 -16.64 -16.87 -55.76
C VAL A 1086 -15.50 -17.23 -54.81
N ASP A 1087 -14.30 -17.42 -55.36
CA ASP A 1087 -13.10 -17.72 -54.58
C ASP A 1087 -12.76 -16.59 -53.59
N THR A 1088 -12.35 -16.95 -52.38
CA THR A 1088 -11.91 -15.98 -51.37
C THR A 1088 -10.43 -15.65 -51.59
N LYS A 1089 -10.18 -14.48 -52.16
CA LYS A 1089 -8.84 -13.94 -52.39
C LYS A 1089 -8.31 -13.18 -51.18
N ILE A 1090 -7.12 -13.54 -50.73
CA ILE A 1090 -6.34 -12.84 -49.69
C ILE A 1090 -5.14 -12.18 -50.37
N THR A 1091 -5.17 -10.86 -50.51
CA THR A 1091 -4.08 -10.08 -51.11
C THR A 1091 -3.10 -9.60 -50.03
N ILE A 1092 -1.84 -10.02 -50.12
CA ILE A 1092 -0.76 -9.60 -49.21
C ILE A 1092 0.16 -8.63 -49.96
N ALA A 1093 0.33 -7.41 -49.43
CA ALA A 1093 1.23 -6.42 -50.03
C ALA A 1093 2.70 -6.78 -49.79
N LYS A 1094 3.53 -6.67 -50.82
CA LYS A 1094 4.98 -6.66 -50.75
C LYS A 1094 5.47 -5.22 -50.92
N TYR A 1095 5.98 -4.64 -49.84
CA TYR A 1095 6.52 -3.29 -49.83
C TYR A 1095 8.03 -3.35 -49.57
N ARG A 1096 8.82 -2.87 -50.53
CA ARG A 1096 10.31 -2.87 -50.48
C ARG A 1096 10.93 -4.22 -50.07
N GLY A 1097 10.32 -5.32 -50.52
CA GLY A 1097 10.77 -6.69 -50.25
C GLY A 1097 10.25 -7.32 -48.94
N GLN A 1098 9.54 -6.58 -48.09
CA GLN A 1098 8.85 -7.14 -46.91
C GLN A 1098 7.38 -7.42 -47.24
N ALA A 1099 6.87 -8.59 -46.86
CA ALA A 1099 5.46 -8.93 -46.97
C ALA A 1099 4.69 -8.39 -45.74
N ILE A 1100 3.75 -7.47 -45.96
CA ILE A 1100 3.01 -6.77 -44.92
C ILE A 1100 1.52 -7.10 -45.05
N CYS A 1101 1.01 -7.89 -44.11
CA CYS A 1101 -0.42 -8.22 -44.03
C CYS A 1101 -1.24 -6.99 -43.59
N MET A 1102 -2.24 -6.60 -44.36
CA MET A 1102 -3.20 -5.57 -43.96
C MET A 1102 -4.23 -6.18 -43.00
N VAL A 1103 -4.32 -5.64 -41.78
CA VAL A 1103 -5.17 -6.16 -40.70
C VAL A 1103 -6.15 -5.07 -40.26
N GLN A 1104 -7.34 -5.45 -39.81
CA GLN A 1104 -8.32 -4.55 -39.20
C GLN A 1104 -8.64 -5.05 -37.79
N ASP A 1105 -9.00 -4.16 -36.86
CA ASP A 1105 -9.40 -4.60 -35.53
C ASP A 1105 -10.65 -5.50 -35.59
N SER A 1106 -10.45 -6.78 -35.31
CA SER A 1106 -11.49 -7.79 -35.15
C SER A 1106 -12.61 -7.36 -34.19
N LYS A 1107 -12.31 -6.59 -33.13
CA LYS A 1107 -13.32 -6.11 -32.18
C LYS A 1107 -14.15 -4.98 -32.78
N HIS A 1108 -13.55 -4.04 -33.50
CA HIS A 1108 -14.29 -3.04 -34.27
C HIS A 1108 -15.16 -3.69 -35.35
N ALA A 1109 -14.68 -4.74 -36.02
CA ALA A 1109 -15.48 -5.52 -36.96
C ALA A 1109 -16.71 -6.16 -36.26
N LEU A 1110 -16.53 -6.83 -35.12
CA LEU A 1110 -17.62 -7.41 -34.33
C LEU A 1110 -18.61 -6.33 -33.82
N LYS A 1111 -18.12 -5.20 -33.31
CA LYS A 1111 -18.95 -4.04 -32.96
C LYS A 1111 -19.73 -3.54 -34.17
N THR A 1112 -19.13 -3.51 -35.35
CA THR A 1112 -19.76 -3.07 -36.61
C THR A 1112 -20.83 -4.03 -37.08
N PHE A 1113 -20.63 -5.35 -37.04
CA PHE A 1113 -21.65 -6.33 -37.38
C PHE A 1113 -22.88 -6.22 -36.47
N ARG A 1114 -22.67 -6.14 -35.13
CA ARG A 1114 -23.76 -5.88 -34.16
C ARG A 1114 -24.46 -4.55 -34.44
N ASN A 1115 -23.71 -3.46 -34.57
CA ASN A 1115 -24.27 -2.12 -34.72
C ASN A 1115 -25.06 -1.97 -36.05
N ASN A 1116 -24.66 -2.67 -37.12
CA ASN A 1116 -25.43 -2.80 -38.36
C ASN A 1116 -26.73 -3.58 -38.14
N LEU A 1117 -26.64 -4.77 -37.53
CA LEU A 1117 -27.80 -5.62 -37.22
C LEU A 1117 -28.86 -4.89 -36.38
N PHE A 1118 -28.43 -3.92 -35.55
CA PHE A 1118 -29.30 -3.10 -34.70
C PHE A 1118 -29.70 -1.75 -35.31
N SER A 1119 -29.36 -1.47 -36.57
CA SER A 1119 -29.66 -0.17 -37.20
C SER A 1119 -31.11 -0.05 -37.72
N GLY A 1120 -31.94 -1.09 -37.56
CA GLY A 1120 -33.36 -1.13 -37.95
C GLY A 1120 -33.63 -1.22 -39.46
N ALA A 1121 -32.89 -0.46 -40.26
CA ALA A 1121 -32.94 -0.44 -41.72
C ALA A 1121 -32.00 -1.48 -42.39
N ARG A 1122 -31.39 -2.38 -41.62
CA ARG A 1122 -30.46 -3.42 -42.09
C ARG A 1122 -30.73 -4.75 -41.38
N LEU A 1123 -30.49 -5.83 -42.10
CA LEU A 1123 -30.45 -7.21 -41.61
C LEU A 1123 -29.15 -7.87 -42.05
N LEU A 1124 -28.75 -8.97 -41.42
CA LEU A 1124 -27.62 -9.78 -41.88
C LEU A 1124 -28.15 -11.02 -42.58
N THR A 1125 -27.74 -11.25 -43.83
CA THR A 1125 -28.06 -12.44 -44.62
C THR A 1125 -27.02 -13.54 -44.38
N PHE A 1126 -27.47 -14.73 -44.01
CA PHE A 1126 -26.67 -15.93 -43.85
C PHE A 1126 -27.20 -17.01 -44.82
N GLY A 1127 -26.71 -16.98 -46.07
CA GLY A 1127 -27.31 -17.73 -47.16
C GLY A 1127 -28.78 -17.33 -47.35
N ASN A 1128 -29.69 -18.30 -47.23
CA ASN A 1128 -31.13 -18.10 -47.36
C ASN A 1128 -31.80 -17.52 -46.10
N TYR A 1129 -31.08 -17.39 -44.98
CA TYR A 1129 -31.63 -16.95 -43.69
C TYR A 1129 -31.29 -15.49 -43.38
N THR A 1130 -32.06 -14.85 -42.51
CA THR A 1130 -31.82 -13.47 -42.08
C THR A 1130 -31.85 -13.30 -40.56
N ALA A 1131 -30.85 -12.59 -40.03
CA ALA A 1131 -30.87 -12.08 -38.66
C ALA A 1131 -31.30 -10.60 -38.69
N THR A 1132 -32.20 -10.20 -37.79
CA THR A 1132 -32.71 -8.83 -37.66
C THR A 1132 -32.54 -8.32 -36.22
N TYR A 1133 -32.60 -7.00 -36.00
CA TYR A 1133 -32.72 -6.43 -34.66
C TYR A 1133 -33.85 -7.08 -33.85
N ARG A 1134 -34.99 -7.39 -34.51
CA ARG A 1134 -36.12 -8.04 -33.88
C ARG A 1134 -35.73 -9.42 -33.35
N HIS A 1135 -35.11 -10.27 -34.17
CA HIS A 1135 -34.70 -11.61 -33.75
C HIS A 1135 -33.74 -11.52 -32.55
N ILE A 1136 -32.72 -10.65 -32.61
CA ILE A 1136 -31.77 -10.51 -31.50
C ILE A 1136 -32.41 -9.88 -30.25
N ARG A 1137 -33.43 -9.02 -30.38
CA ARG A 1137 -34.19 -8.50 -29.24
C ARG A 1137 -35.13 -9.55 -28.64
N GLU A 1138 -35.74 -10.38 -29.46
CA GLU A 1138 -36.51 -11.55 -29.00
C GLU A 1138 -35.56 -12.48 -28.25
N ILE A 1139 -34.47 -12.94 -28.87
CA ILE A 1139 -33.41 -13.72 -28.22
C ILE A 1139 -32.88 -13.05 -26.95
N ALA A 1140 -32.64 -11.74 -26.88
CA ALA A 1140 -32.10 -11.09 -25.66
C ALA A 1140 -33.14 -10.83 -24.55
N PHE A 1141 -34.43 -11.03 -24.83
CA PHE A 1141 -35.52 -10.96 -23.86
C PHE A 1141 -36.12 -12.32 -23.54
N GLU A 1142 -35.89 -13.29 -24.41
CA GLU A 1142 -36.14 -14.71 -24.21
C GLU A 1142 -35.39 -15.25 -23.00
N ASP A 1143 -35.98 -16.33 -22.54
CA ASP A 1143 -35.59 -17.14 -21.44
C ASP A 1143 -34.56 -18.16 -21.93
N GLY A 1144 -33.32 -18.04 -21.46
CA GLY A 1144 -32.22 -18.98 -21.75
C GLY A 1144 -31.03 -18.40 -22.50
N THR A 1145 -31.19 -17.17 -23.01
CA THR A 1145 -30.20 -16.44 -23.81
C THR A 1145 -28.89 -16.06 -23.11
N PRO A 1146 -27.71 -16.27 -23.75
CA PRO A 1146 -26.43 -15.78 -23.23
C PRO A 1146 -26.24 -14.25 -23.34
N LEU A 1147 -27.20 -13.53 -23.92
CA LEU A 1147 -27.22 -12.08 -24.01
C LEU A 1147 -27.75 -11.43 -22.72
N TYR A 1148 -27.30 -10.22 -22.45
CA TYR A 1148 -27.99 -9.35 -21.50
C TYR A 1148 -28.98 -8.43 -22.22
N LYS A 1149 -30.09 -8.08 -21.57
CA LYS A 1149 -31.05 -7.08 -22.08
C LYS A 1149 -30.36 -5.74 -22.42
N ARG A 1150 -29.29 -5.38 -21.69
CA ARG A 1150 -28.44 -4.20 -21.96
C ARG A 1150 -27.49 -4.33 -23.15
N ASP A 1151 -27.32 -5.53 -23.71
CA ASP A 1151 -26.55 -5.74 -24.94
C ASP A 1151 -27.36 -5.34 -26.18
N VAL A 1152 -28.67 -5.12 -26.04
CA VAL A 1152 -29.61 -4.82 -27.15
C VAL A 1152 -30.44 -3.57 -26.90
N GLU A 1153 -30.86 -3.30 -25.65
CA GLU A 1153 -31.54 -2.07 -25.25
C GLU A 1153 -30.64 -1.15 -24.41
N ARG A 1154 -30.58 0.14 -24.77
CA ARG A 1154 -29.66 1.12 -24.15
C ARG A 1154 -28.19 0.69 -24.15
N LEU A 1155 -27.81 -0.14 -25.14
CA LEU A 1155 -26.47 -0.62 -25.42
C LEU A 1155 -25.45 0.52 -25.54
N ASP A 1156 -24.29 0.36 -24.89
CA ASP A 1156 -23.08 1.08 -25.25
C ASP A 1156 -22.51 0.50 -26.56
N ARG A 1157 -22.57 1.30 -27.63
CA ARG A 1157 -22.08 0.90 -28.96
C ARG A 1157 -20.57 0.69 -29.02
N GLN A 1158 -19.81 1.06 -27.98
CA GLN A 1158 -18.38 0.81 -27.84
C GLN A 1158 -18.01 -0.36 -26.93
N ASP A 1159 -18.97 -1.00 -26.23
CA ASP A 1159 -18.64 -2.21 -25.46
C ASP A 1159 -18.29 -3.38 -26.39
N ASP A 1160 -17.01 -3.76 -26.40
CA ASP A 1160 -16.51 -4.98 -27.06
C ASP A 1160 -17.24 -6.22 -26.51
N ASN A 1161 -17.55 -6.26 -25.21
CA ASN A 1161 -18.03 -7.48 -24.55
C ASN A 1161 -19.46 -7.84 -24.99
N ALA A 1162 -20.34 -6.86 -25.17
CA ALA A 1162 -21.67 -7.07 -25.75
C ALA A 1162 -21.62 -7.52 -27.23
N ALA A 1163 -20.58 -7.15 -27.99
CA ALA A 1163 -20.39 -7.67 -29.35
C ALA A 1163 -19.87 -9.12 -29.32
N ASN A 1164 -18.89 -9.40 -28.45
CA ASN A 1164 -18.33 -10.73 -28.24
C ASN A 1164 -19.37 -11.72 -27.69
N ARG A 1165 -20.29 -11.29 -26.82
CA ARG A 1165 -21.43 -12.11 -26.36
C ARG A 1165 -22.35 -12.48 -27.53
N LEU A 1166 -22.74 -11.51 -28.35
CA LEU A 1166 -23.64 -11.74 -29.49
C LEU A 1166 -23.10 -12.72 -30.53
N PHE A 1167 -21.81 -12.63 -30.84
CA PHE A 1167 -21.15 -13.54 -31.78
C PHE A 1167 -20.39 -14.67 -31.06
N SER A 1168 -20.83 -15.04 -29.86
CA SER A 1168 -20.26 -16.16 -29.11
C SER A 1168 -20.79 -17.51 -29.60
N ALA A 1169 -19.98 -18.55 -29.41
CA ALA A 1169 -20.39 -19.94 -29.63
C ALA A 1169 -21.56 -20.36 -28.70
N ASP A 1170 -21.81 -19.65 -27.60
CA ASP A 1170 -22.91 -19.95 -26.70
C ASP A 1170 -24.23 -19.36 -27.22
N VAL A 1171 -24.23 -18.17 -27.85
CA VAL A 1171 -25.42 -17.64 -28.56
C VAL A 1171 -25.72 -18.49 -29.80
N LEU A 1172 -24.69 -18.95 -30.51
CA LEU A 1172 -24.83 -19.86 -31.67
C LEU A 1172 -25.27 -21.30 -31.31
N LYS A 1173 -25.33 -21.65 -30.02
CA LYS A 1173 -25.93 -22.92 -29.51
C LYS A 1173 -27.32 -22.72 -28.90
N TYR A 1174 -27.68 -21.46 -28.62
CA TYR A 1174 -29.00 -21.08 -28.14
C TYR A 1174 -29.97 -20.87 -29.31
N LEU A 1175 -29.43 -20.43 -30.45
CA LEU A 1175 -30.05 -20.42 -31.78
C LEU A 1175 -30.21 -21.83 -32.38
#